data_AF-A0A4Y7TGJ4-F1
#
_entry.id   AF-A0A4Y7TGJ4-F1
#
_cell.length_a   1.000
_cell.length_b   1.000
_cell.length_c   1.000
_cell.angle_alpha   90.00
_cell.angle_beta   90.00
_cell.angle_gamma   90.00
#
_symmetry.space_group_name_H-M   'P 1'
#
loop_
_entity.id
_entity.type
_entity.pdbx_description
1 polymer ?
#
loop_
_entity_poly.entity_id
_entity_poly.type
_entity_poly.pdbx_seq_one_letter_code
_entity_poly.pdbx_strand_id
1 'polypeptide(L)'
;LPPLYPEHFAYEDSLLQHHTPPRLGTQRKYIHWANHVHLLGFNNHLEEYLLNAHLAYVTNRSFVAYEYTWNPNFESEPYSEWFGRKIPSRVPESVLIGGWLGGVVRQDLSAEHEGTVWDTTPVSRPYFEETCPTEERVYLSVGEVMDTMMDEVLDVKRYPELAGKRIKEYSDGMQLLQAWKARLEKEDVRDVRCLELQKDSGHAFDFWLFGSPALHALWPSLVESPVLQHWSFSPLIYEAFRRNTADLGLLGVNVKSIVGLEGWSPRAHDEQGLASFSAGVVDGIEYDEYGYPPYPGERPKLPIYTQPAGAETVVFDNLHNGNGNVTFGQGRVKVLPYPRTPQPRPDDESGDGMLPVLAMHLRRGDFEEHCRNLAAWGSSFMGFVSFKEFEERDGFRPPQVVAPVKPVEGANSDVAGQGDHEQDDLRRRGEEGSDHIAETLSTHGKIQLNVPTVGEVTTQTTFTGHRFDDASTVESEEQRYTLMARHCYPDNQQIVSRVRDIVKDWVARRWILFLEKHEREIAGKRDENEGVYEEGLARWKKEMLSKLKAVYIMTNGRKEWAEALRMALRGLDEEGNADGLSRWDFKVVVNIEVHREGMGVKTKRRTLEWTVDEWPWDVDHLARASADTQPTGWEGGVEGGETSQRRNSILITTARDLELTLEEKYVAQAVDMYIGQRAEIFVGNGFSSMTANVAMLRKKGGLDPLQTRFW
;
A
#
# COMPACT_ATOMS: atom_id res chain seq x y z
N LEU A 1 4.13 -11.43 -28.67
CA LEU A 1 4.05 -12.26 -27.45
C LEU A 1 4.40 -11.38 -26.25
N PRO A 2 4.00 -11.75 -25.02
CA PRO A 2 4.48 -11.09 -23.82
C PRO A 2 6.02 -11.09 -23.73
N PRO A 3 6.63 -10.10 -23.06
CA PRO A 3 8.05 -10.09 -22.76
C PRO A 3 8.41 -11.24 -21.79
N LEU A 4 9.61 -11.80 -21.95
CA LEU A 4 10.18 -12.79 -21.01
C LEU A 4 11.31 -12.20 -20.15
N TYR A 5 11.57 -10.89 -20.29
CA TYR A 5 12.52 -10.12 -19.48
C TYR A 5 13.96 -10.68 -19.38
N PRO A 6 14.58 -11.22 -20.45
CA PRO A 6 15.91 -11.83 -20.36
C PRO A 6 16.99 -10.84 -19.90
N GLU A 7 16.90 -9.57 -20.27
CA GLU A 7 17.84 -8.54 -19.84
C GLU A 7 17.74 -8.22 -18.34
N HIS A 8 16.54 -8.36 -17.74
CA HIS A 8 16.35 -8.17 -16.30
C HIS A 8 16.82 -9.36 -15.49
N PHE A 9 16.65 -10.59 -16.01
CA PHE A 9 17.30 -11.76 -15.42
C PHE A 9 18.83 -11.61 -15.44
N ALA A 10 19.40 -11.21 -16.57
CA ALA A 10 20.83 -10.94 -16.67
C ALA A 10 21.29 -9.80 -15.73
N TYR A 11 20.44 -8.79 -15.53
CA TYR A 11 20.69 -7.73 -14.55
C TYR A 11 20.74 -8.27 -13.12
N GLU A 12 19.77 -9.09 -12.71
CA GLU A 12 19.76 -9.74 -11.40
C GLU A 12 21.00 -10.62 -11.19
N ASP A 13 21.41 -11.38 -12.20
CA ASP A 13 22.62 -12.21 -12.15
C ASP A 13 23.91 -11.37 -12.08
N SER A 14 23.87 -10.10 -12.53
CA SER A 14 25.03 -9.20 -12.51
C SER A 14 25.21 -8.45 -11.19
N LEU A 15 24.28 -8.62 -10.24
CA LEU A 15 24.31 -7.90 -8.97
C LEU A 15 25.59 -8.23 -8.18
N LEU A 16 26.17 -7.21 -7.56
CA LEU A 16 27.51 -7.26 -6.97
C LEU A 16 27.66 -8.44 -5.97
N GLN A 17 26.60 -8.77 -5.22
CA GLN A 17 26.62 -9.78 -4.15
C GLN A 17 26.75 -11.23 -4.65
N HIS A 18 26.64 -11.44 -5.96
CA HIS A 18 26.88 -12.73 -6.61
C HIS A 18 28.34 -12.90 -7.06
N HIS A 19 29.03 -11.79 -7.34
CA HIS A 19 30.40 -11.81 -7.90
C HIS A 19 31.49 -11.46 -6.89
N THR A 20 31.12 -10.85 -5.76
CA THR A 20 32.06 -10.53 -4.67
C THR A 20 31.80 -11.42 -3.47
N PRO A 21 32.85 -11.91 -2.77
CA PRO A 21 32.65 -12.57 -1.49
C PRO A 21 31.91 -11.65 -0.50
N PRO A 22 31.27 -12.22 0.54
CA PRO A 22 30.75 -11.43 1.65
C PRO A 22 31.82 -10.45 2.15
N ARG A 23 31.39 -9.27 2.66
CA ARG A 23 32.32 -8.25 3.17
C ARG A 23 33.28 -8.88 4.18
N LEU A 24 34.54 -8.42 4.19
CA LEU A 24 35.58 -8.99 5.06
C LEU A 24 35.10 -9.02 6.52
N GLY A 25 35.16 -10.19 7.16
CA GLY A 25 34.69 -10.40 8.53
C GLY A 25 33.19 -10.70 8.67
N THR A 26 32.46 -10.87 7.56
CA THR A 26 31.05 -11.29 7.56
C THR A 26 30.87 -12.75 7.16
N GLN A 27 29.80 -13.37 7.67
CA GLN A 27 29.34 -14.70 7.27
C GLN A 27 27.95 -14.61 6.63
N ARG A 28 27.60 -15.58 5.78
CA ARG A 28 26.30 -15.61 5.08
C ARG A 28 25.67 -17.01 5.17
N LYS A 29 24.45 -17.06 5.68
CA LYS A 29 23.53 -18.20 5.60
C LYS A 29 22.39 -17.83 4.67
N TYR A 30 21.79 -18.81 4.00
CA TYR A 30 20.71 -18.60 3.06
C TYR A 30 19.42 -19.26 3.56
N ILE A 31 18.28 -18.74 3.11
CA ILE A 31 16.97 -19.39 3.22
C ILE A 31 16.18 -19.14 1.94
N HIS A 32 15.73 -20.24 1.32
CA HIS A 32 14.91 -20.24 0.11
C HIS A 32 13.53 -20.83 0.38
N TRP A 33 12.49 -20.26 -0.22
CA TRP A 33 11.12 -20.77 -0.20
C TRP A 33 10.78 -21.35 -1.57
N ALA A 34 10.95 -22.67 -1.72
CA ALA A 34 10.64 -23.34 -2.98
C ALA A 34 9.13 -23.36 -3.26
N ASN A 35 8.30 -23.28 -2.21
CA ASN A 35 6.84 -23.23 -2.27
C ASN A 35 6.27 -21.80 -2.11
N HIS A 36 6.91 -20.79 -2.70
CA HIS A 36 6.32 -19.45 -2.75
C HIS A 36 5.03 -19.44 -3.58
N VAL A 37 4.21 -18.41 -3.40
CA VAL A 37 2.88 -18.32 -3.99
C VAL A 37 2.91 -18.29 -5.53
N HIS A 38 2.05 -19.13 -6.13
CA HIS A 38 1.84 -19.20 -7.59
C HIS A 38 0.36 -18.95 -7.92
N LEU A 39 0.06 -18.74 -9.21
CA LEU A 39 -1.30 -18.59 -9.76
C LEU A 39 -2.14 -17.44 -9.18
N LEU A 40 -1.52 -16.57 -8.37
CA LEU A 40 -2.15 -15.39 -7.78
C LEU A 40 -1.50 -14.12 -8.33
N GLY A 41 -2.20 -12.99 -8.18
CA GLY A 41 -1.69 -11.70 -8.65
C GLY A 41 -0.45 -11.24 -7.86
N PHE A 42 0.37 -10.39 -8.49
CA PHE A 42 1.57 -9.79 -7.89
C PHE A 42 1.36 -9.24 -6.47
N ASN A 43 0.20 -8.69 -6.16
CA ASN A 43 -0.03 -8.10 -4.84
C ASN A 43 -0.10 -9.15 -3.72
N ASN A 44 -0.57 -10.36 -3.99
CA ASN A 44 -0.50 -11.49 -3.05
C ASN A 44 0.93 -12.02 -2.94
N HIS A 45 1.64 -12.09 -4.07
CA HIS A 45 3.08 -12.38 -4.10
C HIS A 45 3.88 -11.39 -3.27
N LEU A 46 3.63 -10.10 -3.42
CA LEU A 46 4.34 -9.05 -2.69
C LEU A 46 4.11 -9.17 -1.18
N GLU A 47 2.89 -9.45 -0.73
CA GLU A 47 2.58 -9.65 0.70
C GLU A 47 3.42 -10.79 1.31
N GLU A 48 3.47 -11.95 0.64
CA GLU A 48 4.30 -13.07 1.09
C GLU A 48 5.80 -12.76 0.99
N TYR A 49 6.23 -12.16 -0.12
CA TYR A 49 7.62 -11.79 -0.37
C TYR A 49 8.19 -10.89 0.72
N LEU A 50 7.41 -9.89 1.15
CA LEU A 50 7.78 -8.98 2.24
C LEU A 50 7.97 -9.72 3.57
N LEU A 51 7.06 -10.62 3.94
CA LEU A 51 7.14 -11.34 5.21
C LEU A 51 8.21 -12.44 5.21
N ASN A 52 8.39 -13.16 4.10
CA ASN A 52 9.47 -14.14 3.96
C ASN A 52 10.85 -13.45 4.01
N ALA A 53 11.00 -12.30 3.34
CA ALA A 53 12.21 -11.49 3.43
C ALA A 53 12.43 -10.93 4.83
N HIS A 54 11.36 -10.54 5.54
CA HIS A 54 11.43 -10.15 6.94
C HIS A 54 11.86 -11.32 7.84
N LEU A 55 11.31 -12.52 7.65
CA LEU A 55 11.69 -13.72 8.41
C LEU A 55 13.16 -14.09 8.19
N ALA A 56 13.63 -14.05 6.94
CA ALA A 56 15.05 -14.24 6.60
C ALA A 56 15.93 -13.23 7.34
N TYR A 57 15.53 -11.95 7.29
CA TYR A 57 16.22 -10.89 8.00
C TYR A 57 16.29 -11.18 9.51
N VAL A 58 15.15 -11.43 10.18
CA VAL A 58 15.09 -11.66 11.65
C VAL A 58 15.81 -12.91 12.15
N THR A 59 16.23 -13.79 11.24
CA THR A 59 16.97 -15.03 11.53
C THR A 59 18.42 -14.99 11.08
N ASN A 60 18.94 -13.80 10.73
CA ASN A 60 20.32 -13.58 10.27
C ASN A 60 20.65 -14.42 9.02
N ARG A 61 19.70 -14.52 8.10
CA ARG A 61 19.86 -15.21 6.81
C ARG A 61 19.68 -14.22 5.66
N SER A 62 20.48 -14.40 4.63
CA SER A 62 20.26 -13.82 3.32
C SER A 62 18.99 -14.42 2.72
N PHE A 63 18.08 -13.55 2.34
CA PHE A 63 16.85 -13.91 1.65
C PHE A 63 17.17 -14.33 0.21
N VAL A 64 16.77 -15.54 -0.19
CA VAL A 64 16.86 -15.97 -1.57
C VAL A 64 15.62 -15.46 -2.31
N ALA A 65 15.80 -14.36 -3.03
CA ALA A 65 14.77 -13.74 -3.85
C ALA A 65 14.30 -14.71 -4.93
N TYR A 66 12.98 -14.88 -5.00
CA TYR A 66 12.27 -15.70 -5.97
C TYR A 66 11.39 -14.83 -6.85
N GLU A 67 11.18 -15.27 -8.08
CA GLU A 67 10.43 -14.54 -9.11
C GLU A 67 8.92 -14.53 -8.85
N TYR A 68 8.24 -13.47 -9.29
CA TYR A 68 6.79 -13.48 -9.43
C TYR A 68 6.38 -14.54 -10.45
N THR A 69 5.86 -15.66 -9.96
CA THR A 69 5.63 -16.87 -10.74
C THR A 69 4.14 -17.14 -10.89
N TRP A 70 3.64 -17.09 -12.12
CA TRP A 70 2.28 -17.50 -12.44
C TRP A 70 2.18 -19.02 -12.60
N ASN A 71 3.08 -19.62 -13.38
CA ASN A 71 3.12 -21.06 -13.62
C ASN A 71 4.48 -21.61 -13.18
N PRO A 72 4.52 -22.55 -12.21
CA PRO A 72 5.77 -23.13 -11.71
C PRO A 72 6.55 -23.94 -12.74
N ASN A 73 5.93 -24.33 -13.87
CA ASN A 73 6.61 -24.99 -14.99
C ASN A 73 7.23 -23.99 -15.98
N PHE A 74 7.52 -22.75 -15.56
CA PHE A 74 7.98 -21.66 -16.43
C PHE A 74 9.21 -21.98 -17.30
N GLU A 75 10.03 -22.97 -16.93
CA GLU A 75 11.21 -23.39 -17.69
C GLU A 75 10.84 -24.09 -19.00
N SER A 76 9.85 -24.98 -18.97
CA SER A 76 9.30 -25.66 -20.15
C SER A 76 8.14 -24.89 -20.77
N GLU A 77 7.43 -24.10 -19.97
CA GLU A 77 6.23 -23.35 -20.34
C GLU A 77 6.40 -21.85 -20.04
N PRO A 78 7.18 -21.11 -20.85
CA PRO A 78 7.52 -19.70 -20.58
C PRO A 78 6.33 -18.74 -20.66
N TYR A 79 5.20 -19.19 -21.21
CA TYR A 79 3.96 -18.44 -21.30
C TYR A 79 2.81 -19.23 -20.69
N SER A 80 1.93 -18.50 -19.99
CA SER A 80 0.66 -19.00 -19.47
C SER A 80 -0.51 -18.36 -20.21
N GLU A 81 -1.70 -18.95 -20.10
CA GLU A 81 -2.94 -18.39 -20.67
C GLU A 81 -3.85 -17.83 -19.57
N TRP A 82 -4.30 -16.59 -19.76
CA TRP A 82 -5.20 -15.89 -18.86
C TRP A 82 -6.26 -15.16 -19.68
N PHE A 83 -7.55 -15.53 -19.51
CA PHE A 83 -8.68 -15.02 -20.31
C PHE A 83 -8.42 -15.03 -21.83
N GLY A 84 -7.89 -16.14 -22.35
CA GLY A 84 -7.60 -16.29 -23.78
C GLY A 84 -6.41 -15.47 -24.28
N ARG A 85 -5.61 -14.86 -23.37
CA ARG A 85 -4.42 -14.08 -23.69
C ARG A 85 -3.19 -14.74 -23.09
N LYS A 86 -2.08 -14.69 -23.81
CA LYS A 86 -0.79 -15.11 -23.25
C LYS A 86 -0.30 -14.06 -22.24
N ILE A 87 0.24 -14.54 -21.13
CA ILE A 87 0.98 -13.78 -20.12
C ILE A 87 2.33 -14.48 -19.88
N PRO A 88 3.37 -13.77 -19.38
CA PRO A 88 4.60 -14.44 -18.99
C PRO A 88 4.33 -15.39 -17.81
N SER A 89 4.93 -16.58 -17.82
CA SER A 89 4.80 -17.52 -16.70
C SER A 89 5.59 -17.11 -15.45
N ARG A 90 6.60 -16.26 -15.62
CA ARG A 90 7.39 -15.65 -14.54
C ARG A 90 7.83 -14.25 -14.90
N VAL A 91 8.02 -13.39 -13.91
CA VAL A 91 8.54 -12.03 -14.04
C VAL A 91 9.65 -11.83 -13.00
N PRO A 92 10.85 -11.35 -13.39
CA PRO A 92 11.92 -11.05 -12.43
C PRO A 92 11.54 -9.89 -11.52
N GLU A 93 11.99 -9.93 -10.26
CA GLU A 93 11.62 -8.94 -9.24
C GLU A 93 12.17 -7.54 -9.56
N SER A 94 13.33 -7.47 -10.20
CA SER A 94 13.97 -6.23 -10.67
C SER A 94 13.10 -5.40 -11.62
N VAL A 95 12.08 -6.00 -12.23
CA VAL A 95 11.10 -5.30 -13.09
C VAL A 95 10.07 -4.54 -12.24
N LEU A 96 9.78 -5.00 -11.02
CA LEU A 96 8.73 -4.49 -10.14
C LEU A 96 9.29 -3.69 -8.95
N ILE A 97 10.34 -4.21 -8.30
CA ILE A 97 10.85 -3.81 -6.99
C ILE A 97 12.33 -3.41 -7.10
N GLY A 98 12.74 -2.43 -6.30
CA GLY A 98 14.14 -2.04 -6.11
C GLY A 98 14.55 -2.07 -4.63
N GLY A 99 15.63 -1.36 -4.29
CA GLY A 99 16.09 -1.27 -2.91
C GLY A 99 16.64 -2.57 -2.34
N TRP A 100 16.52 -2.81 -1.03
CA TRP A 100 17.07 -4.02 -0.40
C TRP A 100 16.42 -5.30 -0.93
N LEU A 101 15.10 -5.29 -1.11
CA LEU A 101 14.33 -6.42 -1.66
C LEU A 101 14.70 -6.77 -3.11
N GLY A 102 15.07 -5.76 -3.91
CA GLY A 102 15.60 -5.95 -5.26
C GLY A 102 17.09 -6.33 -5.29
N GLY A 103 17.71 -6.57 -4.13
CA GLY A 103 19.12 -6.98 -4.03
C GLY A 103 20.14 -5.89 -4.32
N VAL A 104 19.72 -4.63 -4.43
CA VAL A 104 20.57 -3.52 -4.87
C VAL A 104 21.06 -2.64 -3.71
N VAL A 105 20.63 -2.92 -2.47
CA VAL A 105 21.14 -2.30 -1.24
C VAL A 105 21.69 -3.39 -0.34
N ARG A 106 22.94 -3.23 0.13
CA ARG A 106 23.57 -4.17 1.07
C ARG A 106 23.34 -3.74 2.51
N GLN A 107 22.86 -4.67 3.33
CA GLN A 107 22.71 -4.48 4.78
C GLN A 107 23.47 -5.58 5.52
N ASP A 108 24.47 -5.16 6.30
CA ASP A 108 25.18 -6.02 7.25
C ASP A 108 24.50 -5.89 8.63
N LEU A 109 24.50 -6.97 9.41
CA LEU A 109 24.07 -6.97 10.81
C LEU A 109 25.27 -6.95 11.77
N SER A 110 25.30 -6.02 12.72
CA SER A 110 26.26 -6.07 13.84
C SER A 110 25.80 -7.09 14.87
N ALA A 111 26.57 -8.15 15.09
CA ALA A 111 26.34 -9.06 16.20
C ALA A 111 26.66 -8.41 17.54
N GLU A 112 25.63 -8.10 18.33
CA GLU A 112 25.77 -7.86 19.77
C GLU A 112 25.91 -9.17 20.57
N HIS A 113 25.85 -10.34 19.92
CA HIS A 113 26.16 -11.63 20.52
C HIS A 113 27.17 -12.41 19.66
N GLU A 114 28.29 -12.81 20.27
CA GLU A 114 29.31 -13.71 19.73
C GLU A 114 30.28 -13.17 18.65
N GLY A 115 30.20 -11.87 18.30
CA GLY A 115 31.23 -11.22 17.47
C GLY A 115 31.24 -11.60 15.98
N THR A 116 30.19 -12.29 15.49
CA THR A 116 30.05 -12.68 14.07
C THR A 116 29.12 -11.74 13.32
N VAL A 117 29.61 -11.00 12.33
CA VAL A 117 28.79 -10.10 11.50
C VAL A 117 28.08 -10.93 10.41
N TRP A 118 26.75 -10.84 10.30
CA TRP A 118 25.99 -11.57 9.28
C TRP A 118 25.64 -10.67 8.10
N ASP A 119 25.94 -11.11 6.88
CA ASP A 119 25.51 -10.46 5.65
C ASP A 119 24.11 -10.97 5.29
N THR A 120 23.12 -10.09 5.33
CA THR A 120 21.71 -10.42 5.05
C THR A 120 21.25 -9.94 3.67
N THR A 121 22.16 -9.43 2.84
CA THR A 121 21.85 -8.95 1.50
C THR A 121 21.14 -10.03 0.69
N PRO A 122 19.97 -9.76 0.08
CA PRO A 122 19.27 -10.74 -0.73
C PRO A 122 20.07 -11.19 -1.94
N VAL A 123 19.92 -12.46 -2.30
CA VAL A 123 20.55 -13.07 -3.48
C VAL A 123 19.49 -13.66 -4.40
N SER A 124 19.81 -13.82 -5.69
CA SER A 124 18.88 -14.42 -6.64
C SER A 124 18.80 -15.94 -6.43
N ARG A 125 17.67 -16.53 -6.80
CA ARG A 125 17.51 -17.99 -6.79
C ARG A 125 18.59 -18.72 -7.62
N PRO A 126 18.94 -18.31 -8.86
CA PRO A 126 20.03 -18.95 -9.60
C PRO A 126 21.38 -18.95 -8.86
N TYR A 127 21.75 -17.83 -8.22
CA TYR A 127 22.97 -17.76 -7.42
C TYR A 127 22.94 -18.70 -6.21
N PHE A 128 21.81 -18.78 -5.53
CA PHE A 128 21.62 -19.75 -4.44
C PHE A 128 21.76 -21.18 -4.95
N GLU A 129 21.16 -21.50 -6.10
CA GLU A 129 21.21 -22.85 -6.66
C GLU A 129 22.64 -23.29 -7.02
N GLU A 130 23.47 -22.37 -7.52
CA GLU A 130 24.89 -22.59 -7.76
C GLU A 130 25.70 -22.69 -6.45
N THR A 131 25.44 -21.80 -5.50
CA THR A 131 26.21 -21.71 -4.24
C THR A 131 25.87 -22.82 -3.25
N CYS A 132 24.63 -23.29 -3.30
CA CYS A 132 24.05 -24.31 -2.43
C CYS A 132 23.44 -25.39 -3.33
N PRO A 133 24.25 -26.32 -3.88
CA PRO A 133 23.72 -27.41 -4.70
C PRO A 133 22.85 -28.35 -3.85
N THR A 134 21.98 -29.12 -4.50
CA THR A 134 20.93 -29.95 -3.88
C THR A 134 21.45 -30.83 -2.73
N GLU A 135 22.66 -31.37 -2.86
CA GLU A 135 23.35 -32.22 -1.90
C GLU A 135 23.86 -31.49 -0.64
N GLU A 136 24.02 -30.17 -0.69
CA GLU A 136 24.41 -29.32 0.45
C GLU A 136 23.20 -28.70 1.16
N ARG A 137 22.00 -28.81 0.58
CA ARG A 137 20.78 -28.22 1.14
C ARG A 137 20.23 -29.08 2.26
N VAL A 138 19.84 -28.40 3.34
CA VAL A 138 18.94 -28.96 4.36
C VAL A 138 17.54 -28.48 4.03
N TYR A 139 16.60 -29.41 4.09
CA TYR A 139 15.20 -29.16 3.76
C TYR A 139 14.34 -29.13 5.01
N LEU A 140 13.46 -28.13 5.12
CA LEU A 140 12.43 -28.07 6.15
C LEU A 140 11.04 -28.08 5.51
N SER A 141 10.18 -28.98 5.99
CA SER A 141 8.77 -28.98 5.63
C SER A 141 8.05 -27.87 6.40
N VAL A 142 7.37 -26.97 5.69
CA VAL A 142 6.55 -25.93 6.33
C VAL A 142 5.44 -26.57 7.15
N GLY A 143 4.75 -27.58 6.63
CA GLY A 143 3.69 -28.30 7.36
C GLY A 143 4.17 -28.87 8.69
N GLU A 144 5.35 -29.50 8.73
CA GLU A 144 5.93 -30.04 9.98
C GLU A 144 6.24 -28.94 10.99
N VAL A 145 6.77 -27.80 10.52
CA VAL A 145 6.98 -26.63 11.39
C VAL A 145 5.64 -26.12 11.92
N MET A 146 4.67 -25.91 11.05
CA MET A 146 3.35 -25.39 11.41
C MET A 146 2.57 -26.33 12.34
N ASP A 147 2.87 -27.62 12.33
CA ASP A 147 2.32 -28.62 13.25
C ASP A 147 3.07 -28.74 14.58
N THR A 148 4.22 -28.10 14.74
CA THR A 148 4.98 -28.11 16.01
C THR A 148 4.16 -27.46 17.14
N MET A 149 4.26 -27.98 18.36
CA MET A 149 3.60 -27.38 19.53
C MET A 149 4.31 -26.08 19.93
N MET A 150 3.56 -25.02 20.25
CA MET A 150 4.12 -23.74 20.69
C MET A 150 5.05 -23.90 21.90
N ASP A 151 4.73 -24.80 22.83
CA ASP A 151 5.53 -25.15 24.02
C ASP A 151 6.96 -25.62 23.69
N GLU A 152 7.18 -26.14 22.48
CA GLU A 152 8.50 -26.63 22.05
C GLU A 152 9.42 -25.50 21.58
N VAL A 153 8.85 -24.37 21.15
CA VAL A 153 9.57 -23.27 20.50
C VAL A 153 9.49 -21.96 21.28
N LEU A 154 8.42 -21.72 22.05
CA LEU A 154 8.21 -20.49 22.82
C LEU A 154 8.10 -20.78 24.32
N ASP A 155 8.50 -19.81 25.15
CA ASP A 155 8.23 -19.85 26.58
C ASP A 155 6.76 -19.52 26.85
N VAL A 156 5.91 -20.56 26.89
CA VAL A 156 4.47 -20.43 27.13
C VAL A 156 4.12 -19.89 28.51
N LYS A 157 5.07 -19.76 29.46
CA LYS A 157 4.80 -18.99 30.69
C LYS A 157 4.57 -17.52 30.41
N ARG A 158 5.16 -17.02 29.32
CA ARG A 158 4.98 -15.66 28.83
C ARG A 158 3.73 -15.49 27.98
N TYR A 159 3.24 -16.59 27.40
CA TYR A 159 2.09 -16.65 26.50
C TYR A 159 1.18 -17.85 26.88
N PRO A 160 0.55 -17.81 28.08
CA PRO A 160 -0.22 -18.95 28.58
C PRO A 160 -1.40 -19.33 27.67
N GLU A 161 -1.91 -18.38 26.88
CA GLU A 161 -2.95 -18.59 25.87
C GLU A 161 -2.52 -19.45 24.67
N LEU A 162 -1.21 -19.68 24.51
CA LEU A 162 -0.62 -20.51 23.46
C LEU A 162 -0.27 -21.92 23.94
N ALA A 163 -0.39 -22.19 25.24
CA ALA A 163 -0.06 -23.49 25.80
C ALA A 163 -0.90 -24.61 25.15
N GLY A 164 -0.23 -25.65 24.65
CA GLY A 164 -0.88 -26.79 24.01
C GLY A 164 -1.43 -26.53 22.60
N LYS A 165 -1.19 -25.36 22.01
CA LYS A 165 -1.55 -25.04 20.62
C LYS A 165 -0.40 -25.36 19.67
N ARG A 166 -0.72 -25.64 18.41
CA ARG A 166 0.27 -25.73 17.33
C ARG A 166 0.59 -24.35 16.76
N ILE A 167 1.73 -24.23 16.06
CA ILE A 167 2.13 -22.97 15.41
C ILE A 167 1.03 -22.45 14.47
N LYS A 168 0.37 -23.33 13.71
CA LYS A 168 -0.78 -22.98 12.83
C LYS A 168 -2.03 -22.45 13.54
N GLU A 169 -2.07 -22.49 14.86
CA GLU A 169 -3.15 -21.98 15.71
C GLU A 169 -2.74 -20.66 16.38
N TYR A 170 -1.84 -19.90 15.72
CA TYR A 170 -1.43 -18.57 16.13
C TYR A 170 -2.64 -17.63 16.27
N SER A 171 -2.54 -16.68 17.19
CA SER A 171 -3.59 -15.67 17.43
C SER A 171 -3.27 -14.34 16.76
N ASP A 172 -1.97 -14.04 16.58
CA ASP A 172 -1.49 -12.88 15.85
C ASP A 172 -0.21 -13.20 15.05
N GLY A 173 0.16 -12.34 14.11
CA GLY A 173 1.32 -12.56 13.24
C GLY A 173 2.66 -12.50 13.97
N MET A 174 2.77 -11.77 15.09
CA MET A 174 4.01 -11.69 15.86
C MET A 174 4.30 -13.02 16.55
N GLN A 175 3.28 -13.71 17.06
CA GLN A 175 3.42 -15.07 17.59
C GLN A 175 3.96 -16.04 16.53
N LEU A 176 3.40 -15.98 15.30
CA LEU A 176 3.85 -16.80 14.19
C LEU A 176 5.32 -16.50 13.82
N LEU A 177 5.70 -15.22 13.70
CA LEU A 177 7.08 -14.81 13.40
C LEU A 177 8.06 -15.28 14.49
N GLN A 178 7.69 -15.14 15.76
CA GLN A 178 8.50 -15.59 16.90
C GLN A 178 8.66 -17.11 16.92
N ALA A 179 7.58 -17.86 16.65
CA ALA A 179 7.62 -19.31 16.59
C ALA A 179 8.53 -19.80 15.44
N TRP A 180 8.42 -19.19 14.26
CA TRP A 180 9.32 -19.46 13.14
C TRP A 180 10.77 -19.13 13.47
N LYS A 181 11.03 -17.96 14.05
CA LYS A 181 12.39 -17.58 14.47
C LYS A 181 12.96 -18.60 15.45
N ALA A 182 12.20 -18.94 16.50
CA ALA A 182 12.65 -19.89 17.51
C ALA A 182 12.89 -21.29 16.94
N ARG A 183 12.06 -21.72 15.97
CA ARG A 183 12.29 -22.99 15.24
C ARG A 183 13.58 -22.95 14.42
N LEU A 184 13.84 -21.86 13.72
CA LEU A 184 15.04 -21.67 12.89
C LEU A 184 16.33 -21.48 13.73
N GLU A 185 16.19 -21.19 15.03
CA GLU A 185 17.29 -21.08 16.00
C GLU A 185 17.57 -22.38 16.78
N LYS A 186 16.83 -23.46 16.52
CA LYS A 186 17.11 -24.79 17.07
C LYS A 186 18.40 -25.37 16.51
N GLU A 187 19.08 -26.20 17.30
CA GLU A 187 20.41 -26.75 17.01
C GLU A 187 20.52 -27.46 15.65
N ASP A 188 19.44 -28.11 15.20
CA ASP A 188 19.37 -28.85 13.93
C ASP A 188 19.38 -27.94 12.69
N VAL A 189 19.00 -26.65 12.84
CA VAL A 189 18.86 -25.70 11.72
C VAL A 189 19.71 -24.44 11.88
N ARG A 190 19.97 -23.99 13.11
CA ARG A 190 20.55 -22.67 13.44
C ARG A 190 21.77 -22.33 12.60
N ASP A 191 22.68 -23.29 12.46
CA ASP A 191 23.99 -23.11 11.83
C ASP A 191 24.04 -23.64 10.38
N VAL A 192 22.91 -24.11 9.85
CA VAL A 192 22.78 -24.55 8.45
C VAL A 192 23.03 -23.38 7.51
N ARG A 193 24.01 -23.53 6.63
CA ARG A 193 24.35 -22.54 5.59
C ARG A 193 23.30 -22.48 4.48
N CYS A 194 22.87 -23.63 3.98
CA CYS A 194 21.98 -23.76 2.82
C CYS A 194 20.64 -24.35 3.27
N LEU A 195 19.68 -23.48 3.62
CA LEU A 195 18.34 -23.90 4.03
C LEU A 195 17.33 -23.69 2.91
N GLU A 196 16.51 -24.70 2.64
CA GLU A 196 15.39 -24.62 1.72
C GLU A 196 14.10 -25.10 2.40
N LEU A 197 13.03 -24.30 2.31
CA LEU A 197 11.70 -24.74 2.66
C LEU A 197 11.12 -25.51 1.49
N GLN A 198 10.70 -26.75 1.77
CA GLN A 198 10.34 -27.73 0.75
C GLN A 198 9.20 -27.26 -0.14
N LYS A 199 9.31 -27.56 -1.43
CA LYS A 199 8.21 -27.45 -2.38
C LYS A 199 7.02 -28.27 -1.89
N ASP A 200 5.80 -27.80 -2.16
CA ASP A 200 4.56 -28.49 -1.84
C ASP A 200 4.34 -28.75 -0.33
N SER A 201 5.04 -28.01 0.56
CA SER A 201 4.93 -28.18 2.02
C SER A 201 4.08 -27.11 2.73
N GLY A 202 3.55 -26.12 2.01
CA GLY A 202 2.75 -25.01 2.54
C GLY A 202 3.46 -23.65 2.48
N HIS A 203 2.87 -22.63 3.10
CA HIS A 203 3.40 -21.26 3.16
C HIS A 203 3.74 -20.89 4.61
N ALA A 204 4.91 -20.26 4.83
CA ALA A 204 5.34 -19.86 6.18
C ALA A 204 4.39 -18.82 6.79
N PHE A 205 3.86 -17.94 5.93
CA PHE A 205 2.79 -17.00 6.23
C PHE A 205 1.62 -17.33 5.30
N ASP A 206 0.52 -17.81 5.87
CA ASP A 206 -0.63 -18.25 5.09
C ASP A 206 -1.55 -17.08 4.67
N PHE A 207 -2.49 -17.38 3.78
CA PHE A 207 -3.46 -16.40 3.30
C PHE A 207 -4.42 -15.89 4.39
N TRP A 208 -4.63 -16.65 5.48
CA TRP A 208 -5.49 -16.24 6.59
C TRP A 208 -4.86 -15.09 7.38
N LEU A 209 -3.54 -15.11 7.53
CA LEU A 209 -2.81 -13.98 8.12
C LEU A 209 -3.04 -12.70 7.31
N PHE A 210 -2.86 -12.76 5.98
CA PHE A 210 -3.03 -11.59 5.11
C PHE A 210 -4.47 -11.08 5.03
N GLY A 211 -5.45 -11.95 5.27
CA GLY A 211 -6.87 -11.59 5.31
C GLY A 211 -7.38 -11.07 6.66
N SER A 212 -6.54 -10.93 7.69
CA SER A 212 -7.01 -10.65 9.05
C SER A 212 -6.19 -9.58 9.80
N PRO A 213 -6.78 -8.96 10.85
CA PRO A 213 -6.07 -8.03 11.75
C PRO A 213 -4.87 -8.64 12.48
N ALA A 214 -4.72 -9.97 12.50
CA ALA A 214 -3.56 -10.65 13.06
C ALA A 214 -2.23 -10.13 12.48
N LEU A 215 -2.25 -9.67 11.22
CA LEU A 215 -1.10 -9.07 10.55
C LEU A 215 -0.57 -7.80 11.24
N HIS A 216 -1.40 -7.04 11.96
CA HIS A 216 -0.99 -5.75 12.55
C HIS A 216 0.12 -5.89 13.59
N ALA A 217 0.17 -7.02 14.29
CA ALA A 217 1.19 -7.28 15.31
C ALA A 217 2.61 -7.28 14.72
N LEU A 218 2.76 -7.55 13.41
CA LEU A 218 4.03 -7.50 12.69
C LEU A 218 4.48 -6.07 12.34
N TRP A 219 3.57 -5.09 12.35
CA TRP A 219 3.85 -3.75 11.85
C TRP A 219 5.08 -3.07 12.48
N PRO A 220 5.26 -3.07 13.82
CA PRO A 220 6.41 -2.42 14.44
C PRO A 220 7.76 -3.02 13.97
N SER A 221 7.86 -4.34 13.88
CA SER A 221 9.07 -5.01 13.40
C SER A 221 9.28 -4.83 11.89
N LEU A 222 8.19 -4.93 11.11
CA LEU A 222 8.27 -4.83 9.66
C LEU A 222 8.68 -3.43 9.18
N VAL A 223 8.11 -2.37 9.78
CA VAL A 223 8.41 -0.98 9.40
C VAL A 223 9.84 -0.58 9.73
N GLU A 224 10.43 -1.14 10.78
CA GLU A 224 11.81 -0.88 11.19
C GLU A 224 12.84 -1.70 10.38
N SER A 225 12.41 -2.77 9.72
CA SER A 225 13.30 -3.65 8.96
C SER A 225 13.75 -3.07 7.61
N PRO A 226 14.86 -3.57 7.01
CA PRO A 226 15.32 -3.16 5.67
C PRO A 226 14.27 -3.33 4.57
N VAL A 227 13.34 -4.28 4.75
CA VAL A 227 12.22 -4.55 3.85
C VAL A 227 11.45 -3.26 3.53
N LEU A 228 11.05 -2.51 4.56
CA LEU A 228 10.34 -1.24 4.38
C LEU A 228 11.28 -0.04 4.42
N GLN A 229 12.34 -0.04 5.23
CA GLN A 229 13.27 1.09 5.32
C GLN A 229 13.99 1.38 3.99
N HIS A 230 14.30 0.33 3.22
CA HIS A 230 14.93 0.43 1.91
C HIS A 230 13.96 0.13 0.75
N TRP A 231 12.65 0.31 0.94
CA TRP A 231 11.66 0.11 -0.12
C TRP A 231 11.87 1.06 -1.31
N SER A 232 11.78 0.52 -2.53
CA SER A 232 11.67 1.26 -3.78
C SER A 232 10.89 0.47 -4.81
N PHE A 233 10.18 1.15 -5.72
CA PHE A 233 9.81 0.54 -7.01
C PHE A 233 11.03 0.49 -7.94
N SER A 234 10.99 -0.34 -8.97
CA SER A 234 12.07 -0.46 -9.95
C SER A 234 12.22 0.81 -10.83
N PRO A 235 13.39 1.01 -11.48
CA PRO A 235 13.55 2.04 -12.51
C PRO A 235 12.53 1.94 -13.65
N LEU A 236 12.11 0.73 -14.05
CA LEU A 236 11.06 0.53 -15.06
C LEU A 236 9.72 1.14 -14.62
N ILE A 237 9.29 0.86 -13.39
CA ILE A 237 8.04 1.41 -12.84
C ILE A 237 8.14 2.93 -12.67
N TYR A 238 9.30 3.42 -12.21
CA TYR A 238 9.54 4.84 -12.04
C TYR A 238 9.49 5.62 -13.36
N GLU A 239 10.07 5.08 -14.42
CA GLU A 239 10.03 5.69 -15.76
C GLU A 239 8.60 5.72 -16.32
N ALA A 240 7.88 4.59 -16.24
CA ALA A 240 6.49 4.51 -16.69
C ALA A 240 5.61 5.53 -15.96
N PHE A 241 5.78 5.64 -14.64
CA PHE A 241 5.13 6.66 -13.83
C PHE A 241 5.48 8.08 -14.31
N ARG A 242 6.77 8.39 -14.46
CA ARG A 242 7.23 9.74 -14.82
C ARG A 242 6.70 10.17 -16.19
N ARG A 243 6.72 9.25 -17.17
CA ARG A 243 6.19 9.50 -18.51
C ARG A 243 4.70 9.86 -18.50
N ASN A 244 3.91 9.11 -17.71
CA ASN A 244 2.47 9.32 -17.64
C ASN A 244 2.06 10.54 -16.80
N THR A 245 2.84 10.86 -15.76
CA THR A 245 2.54 11.98 -14.85
C THR A 245 3.11 13.32 -15.33
N ALA A 246 4.31 13.34 -15.91
CA ALA A 246 5.01 14.56 -16.28
C ALA A 246 4.92 14.89 -17.78
N ASP A 247 5.11 13.88 -18.64
CA ASP A 247 5.33 14.13 -20.06
C ASP A 247 4.01 14.23 -20.83
N LEU A 248 3.01 13.48 -20.36
CA LEU A 248 1.70 13.37 -21.01
C LEU A 248 0.58 14.12 -20.29
N GLY A 249 0.83 14.61 -19.07
CA GLY A 249 -0.16 15.35 -18.27
C GLY A 249 -1.44 14.56 -17.96
N LEU A 250 -1.42 13.22 -18.09
CA LEU A 250 -2.61 12.36 -17.97
C LEU A 250 -3.24 12.40 -16.58
N LEU A 251 -2.49 12.81 -15.55
CA LEU A 251 -3.02 12.95 -14.20
C LEU A 251 -3.41 14.40 -13.85
N GLY A 252 -3.58 15.28 -14.84
CA GLY A 252 -3.83 16.71 -14.59
C GLY A 252 -2.64 17.43 -13.92
N VAL A 253 -1.46 16.81 -13.95
CA VAL A 253 -0.23 17.35 -13.37
C VAL A 253 0.61 17.97 -14.50
N ASN A 254 0.69 19.30 -14.54
CA ASN A 254 1.66 19.99 -15.39
C ASN A 254 2.93 20.22 -14.58
N VAL A 255 3.97 19.46 -14.89
CA VAL A 255 5.15 19.23 -14.04
C VAL A 255 6.18 20.38 -14.07
N LYS A 256 5.92 21.48 -14.81
CA LYS A 256 6.77 22.68 -14.73
C LYS A 256 6.79 23.38 -13.36
N SER A 257 5.88 23.03 -12.44
CA SER A 257 5.80 23.63 -11.10
C SER A 257 6.22 22.71 -9.95
N ILE A 258 6.68 21.49 -10.23
CA ILE A 258 7.24 20.58 -9.21
C ILE A 258 8.76 20.80 -9.26
N VAL A 259 9.33 21.30 -8.16
CA VAL A 259 10.68 21.89 -8.14
C VAL A 259 11.72 20.77 -8.16
N GLY A 260 12.59 20.75 -9.18
CA GLY A 260 13.60 19.70 -9.37
C GLY A 260 13.76 19.24 -10.83
N LEU A 261 13.00 19.84 -11.74
CA LEU A 261 12.89 19.42 -13.14
C LEU A 261 13.32 20.50 -14.16
N GLU A 262 14.12 21.48 -13.74
CA GLU A 262 14.81 22.35 -14.69
C GLU A 262 15.89 21.54 -15.42
N GLY A 263 15.61 21.16 -16.68
CA GLY A 263 16.63 20.62 -17.59
C GLY A 263 16.19 19.44 -18.47
N TRP A 264 15.05 18.81 -18.22
CA TRP A 264 14.66 17.60 -18.95
C TRP A 264 13.50 17.86 -19.94
N SER A 265 13.71 17.50 -21.21
CA SER A 265 12.74 17.62 -22.32
C SER A 265 12.57 16.27 -23.01
N PRO A 266 11.34 15.79 -23.28
CA PRO A 266 11.08 14.52 -23.98
C PRO A 266 11.60 14.47 -25.43
N ARG A 267 11.99 15.62 -26.01
CA ARG A 267 12.51 15.70 -27.39
C ARG A 267 14.03 15.80 -27.48
N ALA A 268 14.72 15.89 -26.34
CA ALA A 268 16.17 15.88 -26.31
C ALA A 268 16.65 14.44 -26.08
N HIS A 269 16.74 13.67 -27.17
CA HIS A 269 17.74 12.60 -27.30
C HIS A 269 19.16 13.18 -27.42
N ASP A 270 19.39 14.39 -26.89
CA ASP A 270 20.70 15.00 -26.88
C ASP A 270 21.40 14.49 -25.63
N GLU A 271 22.56 13.87 -25.84
CA GLU A 271 23.49 13.34 -24.83
C GLU A 271 23.79 14.31 -23.66
N GLN A 272 23.41 15.59 -23.79
CA GLN A 272 23.63 16.65 -22.81
C GLN A 272 22.54 16.78 -21.74
N GLY A 273 21.30 16.28 -21.96
CA GLY A 273 20.23 16.27 -20.95
C GLY A 273 20.29 15.08 -19.99
N LEU A 274 20.92 13.98 -20.41
CA LEU A 274 21.33 12.88 -19.53
C LEU A 274 22.64 13.20 -18.77
N ALA A 275 23.45 14.13 -19.27
CA ALA A 275 24.71 14.51 -18.67
C ALA A 275 24.59 15.43 -17.42
N SER A 276 23.44 16.06 -17.17
CA SER A 276 23.25 16.87 -15.95
C SER A 276 22.95 16.06 -14.68
N PHE A 277 22.82 14.73 -14.82
CA PHE A 277 22.98 13.77 -13.72
C PHE A 277 24.25 12.97 -13.93
N SER A 278 25.38 13.67 -14.14
CA SER A 278 26.72 13.08 -14.04
C SER A 278 26.81 12.32 -12.71
N ALA A 279 27.18 11.03 -12.76
CA ALA A 279 27.59 10.18 -11.63
C ALA A 279 27.29 10.81 -10.26
N GLY A 280 26.02 10.74 -9.83
CA GLY A 280 25.50 11.56 -8.75
C GLY A 280 26.20 11.25 -7.43
N VAL A 281 27.24 12.01 -7.12
CA VAL A 281 27.85 12.05 -5.80
C VAL A 281 26.81 12.67 -4.86
N VAL A 282 26.28 11.89 -3.93
CA VAL A 282 25.37 12.38 -2.90
C VAL A 282 26.00 12.09 -1.54
N ASP A 283 26.20 13.14 -0.74
CA ASP A 283 27.00 13.11 0.49
C ASP A 283 28.43 12.55 0.31
N GLY A 284 29.03 12.77 -0.87
CA GLY A 284 30.37 12.28 -1.18
C GLY A 284 30.44 10.83 -1.68
N ILE A 285 29.29 10.16 -1.87
CA ILE A 285 29.19 8.77 -2.34
C ILE A 285 28.68 8.76 -3.79
N GLU A 286 29.44 8.19 -4.73
CA GLU A 286 28.99 8.02 -6.12
C GLU A 286 27.88 6.96 -6.23
N TYR A 287 26.96 7.13 -7.19
CA TYR A 287 25.91 6.14 -7.50
C TYR A 287 26.47 4.72 -7.71
N ASP A 288 27.67 4.63 -8.28
CA ASP A 288 28.34 3.37 -8.61
C ASP A 288 28.95 2.70 -7.35
N GLU A 289 29.16 3.45 -6.25
CA GLU A 289 29.60 2.90 -4.96
C GLU A 289 28.51 2.06 -4.26
N TYR A 290 27.24 2.22 -4.65
CA TYR A 290 26.17 1.32 -4.21
C TYR A 290 26.21 -0.05 -4.92
N GLY A 291 27.05 -0.20 -5.94
CA GLY A 291 27.20 -1.45 -6.68
C GLY A 291 25.98 -1.80 -7.54
N TYR A 292 25.19 -0.81 -7.97
CA TYR A 292 24.13 -1.01 -8.96
C TYR A 292 24.78 -1.25 -10.32
N PRO A 293 24.61 -2.41 -10.96
CA PRO A 293 24.98 -2.55 -12.36
C PRO A 293 24.09 -1.63 -13.23
N PRO A 294 24.48 -1.35 -14.48
CA PRO A 294 23.62 -0.64 -15.42
C PRO A 294 22.27 -1.33 -15.53
N TYR A 295 21.18 -0.59 -15.27
CA TYR A 295 19.83 -1.14 -15.38
C TYR A 295 19.43 -1.29 -16.86
N PRO A 296 18.71 -2.35 -17.26
CA PRO A 296 18.34 -2.59 -18.66
C PRO A 296 17.55 -1.44 -19.30
N GLY A 297 17.92 -1.09 -20.54
CA GLY A 297 17.18 -0.17 -21.40
C GLY A 297 17.49 1.32 -21.26
N GLU A 298 18.72 1.70 -20.86
CA GLU A 298 19.17 3.12 -20.75
C GLU A 298 18.19 4.01 -19.95
N ARG A 299 17.73 3.50 -18.81
CA ARG A 299 16.69 4.13 -18.00
C ARG A 299 17.22 5.22 -17.06
N PRO A 300 16.37 6.17 -16.65
CA PRO A 300 16.76 7.17 -15.66
C PRO A 300 17.21 6.50 -14.35
N LYS A 301 18.35 6.95 -13.82
CA LYS A 301 18.80 6.58 -12.46
C LYS A 301 17.77 7.06 -11.45
N LEU A 302 17.51 6.25 -10.41
CA LEU A 302 16.62 6.65 -9.33
C LEU A 302 17.26 7.77 -8.51
N PRO A 303 16.48 8.75 -8.01
CA PRO A 303 17.00 9.73 -7.06
C PRO A 303 17.63 9.06 -5.84
N ILE A 304 18.76 9.57 -5.37
CA ILE A 304 19.36 9.11 -4.11
C ILE A 304 18.62 9.79 -2.97
N TYR A 305 18.00 8.99 -2.11
CA TYR A 305 17.40 9.49 -0.88
C TYR A 305 18.50 9.79 0.14
N THR A 306 18.55 11.02 0.64
CA THR A 306 19.30 11.38 1.84
C THR A 306 18.34 11.59 3.01
N GLN A 307 18.79 11.24 4.21
CA GLN A 307 18.08 11.65 5.42
C GLN A 307 18.18 13.19 5.56
N PRO A 308 17.15 13.86 6.12
CA PRO A 308 17.22 15.31 6.36
C PRO A 308 18.47 15.70 7.16
N ALA A 309 19.08 16.84 6.84
CA ALA A 309 20.28 17.32 7.53
C ALA A 309 20.02 17.46 9.05
N GLY A 310 20.79 16.75 9.87
CA GLY A 310 20.64 16.71 11.33
C GLY A 310 19.70 15.62 11.86
N ALA A 311 19.07 14.82 10.98
CA ALA A 311 18.47 13.56 11.40
C ALA A 311 19.60 12.63 11.86
N GLU A 312 19.52 12.13 13.10
CA GLU A 312 20.38 11.03 13.50
C GLU A 312 20.12 9.86 12.55
N THR A 313 21.19 9.14 12.18
CA THR A 313 21.03 7.86 11.48
C THR A 313 20.02 7.06 12.28
N VAL A 314 18.83 6.81 11.70
CA VAL A 314 17.81 6.03 12.40
C VAL A 314 18.41 4.65 12.66
N VAL A 315 18.72 4.41 13.94
CA VAL A 315 19.28 3.15 14.43
C VAL A 315 18.15 2.43 15.13
N PHE A 316 17.72 1.32 14.55
CA PHE A 316 16.85 0.37 15.24
C PHE A 316 17.77 -0.61 15.98
N ASP A 317 18.04 -0.33 17.26
CA ASP A 317 18.92 -1.15 18.11
C ASP A 317 18.28 -2.50 18.48
N ASN A 318 16.96 -2.62 18.33
CA ASN A 318 16.21 -3.87 18.46
C ASN A 318 14.88 -3.73 17.72
N LEU A 319 14.53 -4.63 16.80
CA LEU A 319 13.16 -4.67 16.28
C LEU A 319 12.21 -4.97 17.44
N HIS A 320 11.24 -4.10 17.66
CA HIS A 320 10.32 -4.23 18.78
C HIS A 320 9.11 -5.06 18.38
N ASN A 321 8.68 -5.98 19.25
CA ASN A 321 7.25 -6.28 19.32
C ASN A 321 6.58 -5.03 19.92
N GLY A 322 5.39 -4.61 19.45
CA GLY A 322 4.76 -3.34 19.85
C GLY A 322 4.56 -3.09 21.36
N ASN A 323 4.89 -4.06 22.22
CA ASN A 323 4.85 -3.98 23.68
C ASN A 323 6.24 -3.75 24.33
N GLY A 324 7.33 -3.60 23.56
CA GLY A 324 8.68 -3.28 24.04
C GLY A 324 9.38 -4.38 24.85
N ASN A 325 8.75 -5.54 25.03
CA ASN A 325 9.21 -6.56 25.98
C ASN A 325 10.01 -7.69 25.30
N VAL A 326 9.91 -7.89 23.98
CA VAL A 326 10.72 -8.85 23.22
C VAL A 326 11.49 -8.09 22.16
N THR A 327 12.82 -8.23 22.20
CA THR A 327 13.72 -7.73 21.17
C THR A 327 14.14 -8.90 20.28
N PHE A 328 14.17 -8.68 18.96
CA PHE A 328 14.68 -9.71 18.04
C PHE A 328 16.21 -9.90 18.10
N GLY A 329 16.92 -9.13 18.95
CA GLY A 329 18.37 -9.22 19.14
C GLY A 329 19.17 -8.87 17.89
N GLN A 330 18.55 -8.16 16.96
CA GLN A 330 19.16 -7.80 15.68
C GLN A 330 19.90 -6.48 15.78
N GLY A 331 21.11 -6.47 15.22
CA GLY A 331 21.91 -5.26 15.11
C GLY A 331 21.27 -4.18 14.24
N ARG A 332 21.73 -2.95 14.51
CA ARG A 332 21.47 -1.67 13.86
C ARG A 332 21.11 -1.76 12.37
N VAL A 333 19.84 -1.52 12.01
CA VAL A 333 19.48 -1.14 10.62
C VAL A 333 20.08 0.24 10.38
N LYS A 334 20.94 0.36 9.37
CA LYS A 334 21.57 1.64 9.02
C LYS A 334 20.96 2.12 7.71
N VAL A 335 20.01 3.05 7.80
CA VAL A 335 19.42 3.67 6.60
C VAL A 335 20.41 4.70 6.05
N LEU A 336 21.37 4.21 5.25
CA LEU A 336 22.29 5.03 4.46
C LEU A 336 21.55 5.73 3.34
N PRO A 337 22.13 6.75 2.67
CA PRO A 337 21.56 7.22 1.43
C PRO A 337 21.48 6.07 0.41
N TYR A 338 20.45 6.00 -0.41
CA TYR A 338 20.31 4.93 -1.42
C TYR A 338 19.42 5.37 -2.60
N PRO A 339 19.63 4.84 -3.82
CA PRO A 339 18.74 5.08 -4.94
C PRO A 339 17.33 4.54 -4.67
N ARG A 340 16.32 5.40 -4.76
CA ARG A 340 14.91 4.98 -4.61
C ARG A 340 13.91 5.87 -5.32
N THR A 341 12.73 5.32 -5.57
CA THR A 341 11.59 6.12 -5.99
C THR A 341 11.19 7.11 -4.90
N PRO A 342 10.91 8.39 -5.24
CA PRO A 342 10.38 9.39 -4.31
C PRO A 342 9.18 8.85 -3.55
N GLN A 343 9.18 9.04 -2.23
CA GLN A 343 8.11 8.62 -1.34
C GLN A 343 7.30 9.86 -0.93
N PRO A 344 5.98 9.71 -0.68
CA PRO A 344 5.19 10.81 -0.14
C PRO A 344 5.72 11.24 1.24
N ARG A 345 5.72 12.54 1.50
CA ARG A 345 6.10 13.13 2.80
C ARG A 345 5.04 14.17 3.22
N PRO A 346 4.48 14.09 4.43
CA PRO A 346 3.42 15.00 4.88
C PRO A 346 3.85 16.47 5.01
N ASP A 347 5.15 16.70 5.27
CA ASP A 347 5.79 17.97 5.62
C ASP A 347 6.60 18.58 4.47
N ASP A 348 6.56 17.96 3.29
CA ASP A 348 7.35 18.38 2.15
C ASP A 348 6.77 19.62 1.47
N GLU A 349 7.28 20.79 1.88
CA GLU A 349 6.93 22.09 1.31
C GLU A 349 7.37 22.24 -0.16
N SER A 350 8.28 21.38 -0.67
CA SER A 350 8.71 21.40 -2.08
C SER A 350 7.61 20.94 -3.04
N GLY A 351 6.62 20.17 -2.54
CA GLY A 351 5.54 19.60 -3.35
C GLY A 351 5.94 18.37 -4.16
N ASP A 352 7.15 17.84 -3.98
CA ASP A 352 7.71 16.76 -4.79
C ASP A 352 7.15 15.37 -4.42
N GLY A 353 6.69 15.17 -3.18
CA GLY A 353 6.23 13.87 -2.70
C GLY A 353 4.81 13.46 -3.12
N MET A 354 3.87 14.41 -3.16
CA MET A 354 2.43 14.13 -3.30
C MET A 354 1.88 14.52 -4.68
N LEU A 355 1.01 13.68 -5.23
CA LEU A 355 0.27 13.97 -6.47
C LEU A 355 -1.05 14.68 -6.13
N PRO A 356 -1.44 15.71 -6.89
CA PRO A 356 -2.70 16.44 -6.67
C PRO A 356 -3.91 15.66 -7.23
N VAL A 357 -4.01 14.38 -6.89
CA VAL A 357 -4.98 13.42 -7.43
C VAL A 357 -5.73 12.70 -6.33
N LEU A 358 -7.02 12.46 -6.57
CA LEU A 358 -7.78 11.42 -5.89
C LEU A 358 -7.62 10.14 -6.70
N ALA A 359 -6.86 9.18 -6.18
CA ALA A 359 -6.67 7.90 -6.82
C ALA A 359 -7.64 6.87 -6.21
N MET A 360 -8.32 6.10 -7.05
CA MET A 360 -9.32 5.14 -6.62
C MET A 360 -9.06 3.75 -7.20
N HIS A 361 -9.16 2.72 -6.38
CA HIS A 361 -8.99 1.33 -6.80
C HIS A 361 -10.33 0.61 -6.81
N LEU A 362 -10.76 0.21 -8.01
CA LEU A 362 -12.06 -0.39 -8.29
C LEU A 362 -11.89 -1.69 -9.09
N ARG A 363 -12.23 -2.80 -8.43
CA ARG A 363 -12.20 -4.13 -9.03
C ARG A 363 -13.52 -4.43 -9.75
N ARG A 364 -13.43 -5.06 -10.93
CA ARG A 364 -14.53 -5.42 -11.83
C ARG A 364 -14.27 -6.80 -12.44
N GLY A 365 -15.21 -7.32 -13.24
CA GLY A 365 -14.99 -8.56 -13.99
C GLY A 365 -14.94 -9.78 -13.07
N ASP A 366 -13.79 -10.48 -13.04
CA ASP A 366 -13.55 -11.67 -12.19
C ASP A 366 -13.85 -11.42 -10.71
N PHE A 367 -13.72 -10.16 -10.28
CA PHE A 367 -13.96 -9.80 -8.89
C PHE A 367 -15.42 -9.85 -8.46
N GLU A 368 -16.39 -9.87 -9.38
CA GLU A 368 -17.81 -9.99 -9.02
C GLU A 368 -18.09 -11.32 -8.32
N GLU A 369 -17.57 -12.42 -8.87
CA GLU A 369 -17.66 -13.75 -8.27
C GLU A 369 -16.85 -13.83 -6.98
N HIS A 370 -15.63 -13.28 -6.97
CA HIS A 370 -14.83 -13.20 -5.76
C HIS A 370 -15.56 -12.47 -4.63
N CYS A 371 -16.30 -11.41 -4.96
CA CYS A 371 -17.10 -10.66 -4.00
C CYS A 371 -18.23 -11.50 -3.38
N ARG A 372 -18.88 -12.37 -4.18
CA ARG A 372 -19.86 -13.35 -3.66
C ARG A 372 -19.21 -14.35 -2.72
N ASN A 373 -18.01 -14.82 -3.04
CA ASN A 373 -17.27 -15.76 -2.20
C ASN A 373 -16.87 -15.12 -0.87
N LEU A 374 -16.34 -13.90 -0.90
CA LEU A 374 -16.02 -13.14 0.32
C LEU A 374 -17.27 -12.91 1.19
N ALA A 375 -18.43 -12.66 0.58
CA ALA A 375 -19.69 -12.57 1.30
C ALA A 375 -20.07 -13.91 1.93
N ALA A 376 -19.95 -15.02 1.21
CA ALA A 376 -20.21 -16.36 1.74
C ALA A 376 -19.29 -16.71 2.92
N TRP A 377 -18.01 -16.34 2.84
CA TRP A 377 -17.03 -16.54 3.90
C TRP A 377 -17.20 -15.59 5.09
N GLY A 378 -18.00 -14.53 4.95
CA GLY A 378 -18.11 -13.50 5.98
C GLY A 378 -16.79 -12.75 6.17
N SER A 379 -16.08 -12.46 5.08
CA SER A 379 -14.77 -11.82 5.14
C SER A 379 -14.86 -10.35 5.59
N SER A 380 -13.91 -9.92 6.42
CA SER A 380 -13.65 -8.51 6.72
C SER A 380 -12.69 -7.90 5.69
N PHE A 381 -12.31 -6.65 5.90
CA PHE A 381 -11.21 -6.04 5.17
C PHE A 381 -9.88 -6.78 5.36
N MET A 382 -9.03 -6.71 4.33
CA MET A 382 -7.69 -7.31 4.29
C MET A 382 -6.77 -6.72 5.38
N GLY A 383 -5.74 -7.46 5.76
CA GLY A 383 -4.87 -7.19 6.92
C GLY A 383 -4.39 -5.75 7.02
N PHE A 384 -3.65 -5.21 6.04
CA PHE A 384 -3.16 -3.82 6.14
C PHE A 384 -4.22 -2.73 5.91
N VAL A 385 -5.44 -3.11 5.51
CA VAL A 385 -6.58 -2.19 5.42
C VAL A 385 -7.29 -2.05 6.77
N SER A 386 -7.25 -3.09 7.61
CA SER A 386 -7.98 -3.14 8.88
C SER A 386 -7.26 -2.48 10.06
N PHE A 387 -6.19 -1.70 9.83
CA PHE A 387 -5.58 -0.95 10.93
C PHE A 387 -6.62 -0.07 11.65
N LYS A 388 -6.51 0.04 12.98
CA LYS A 388 -7.49 0.74 13.81
C LYS A 388 -7.79 2.17 13.34
N GLU A 389 -6.77 2.92 12.95
CA GLU A 389 -6.94 4.30 12.45
C GLU A 389 -7.73 4.39 11.13
N PHE A 390 -7.78 3.30 10.36
CA PHE A 390 -8.59 3.17 9.16
C PHE A 390 -10.00 2.70 9.50
N GLU A 391 -10.12 1.70 10.39
CA GLU A 391 -11.41 1.16 10.85
C GLU A 391 -12.29 2.16 11.58
N GLU A 392 -11.68 3.09 12.34
CA GLU A 392 -12.40 4.16 13.03
C GLU A 392 -13.24 5.03 12.07
N ARG A 393 -12.91 5.02 10.78
CA ARG A 393 -13.60 5.80 9.74
C ARG A 393 -14.37 4.91 8.80
N ASP A 394 -13.69 3.93 8.21
CA ASP A 394 -14.23 3.14 7.09
C ASP A 394 -14.36 1.65 7.42
N GLY A 395 -14.30 1.28 8.70
CA GLY A 395 -14.34 -0.14 9.11
C GLY A 395 -15.59 -0.85 8.63
N PHE A 396 -15.40 -1.99 7.97
CA PHE A 396 -16.46 -2.89 7.55
C PHE A 396 -16.51 -4.12 8.47
N ARG A 397 -17.69 -4.40 9.03
CA ARG A 397 -17.95 -5.62 9.80
C ARG A 397 -18.96 -6.47 9.06
N PRO A 398 -18.60 -7.70 8.65
CA PRO A 398 -19.52 -8.55 7.89
C PRO A 398 -20.73 -8.91 8.76
N PRO A 399 -21.96 -8.77 8.23
CA PRO A 399 -23.17 -9.07 8.99
C PRO A 399 -23.30 -10.58 9.22
N GLN A 400 -23.84 -10.95 10.39
CA GLN A 400 -24.10 -12.35 10.72
C GLN A 400 -25.45 -12.80 10.15
N VAL A 401 -25.49 -13.98 9.54
CA VAL A 401 -26.75 -14.56 9.03
C VAL A 401 -27.49 -15.24 10.18
N VAL A 402 -28.62 -14.67 10.59
CA VAL A 402 -29.46 -15.24 11.64
C VAL A 402 -30.38 -16.28 11.00
N ALA A 403 -30.24 -17.55 11.39
CA ALA A 403 -31.12 -18.60 10.90
C ALA A 403 -32.58 -18.29 11.30
N PRO A 404 -33.57 -18.48 10.40
CA PRO A 404 -34.96 -18.35 10.77
C PRO A 404 -35.27 -19.39 11.85
N VAL A 405 -35.73 -18.92 13.01
CA VAL A 405 -36.20 -19.78 14.09
C VAL A 405 -37.39 -20.58 13.56
N LYS A 406 -37.18 -21.86 13.21
CA LYS A 406 -38.29 -22.77 12.91
C LYS A 406 -39.11 -22.94 14.19
N PRO A 407 -40.45 -22.81 14.16
CA PRO A 407 -41.28 -23.24 15.27
C PRO A 407 -41.02 -24.73 15.49
N VAL A 408 -40.71 -25.11 16.72
CA VAL A 408 -40.54 -26.51 17.10
C VAL A 408 -41.91 -27.19 17.03
N GLU A 409 -42.19 -27.89 15.94
CA GLU A 409 -43.27 -28.87 15.88
C GLU A 409 -42.69 -30.28 16.07
N GLY A 410 -43.12 -30.92 17.16
CA GLY A 410 -43.30 -32.37 17.25
C GLY A 410 -42.06 -33.23 17.14
N ALA A 411 -41.47 -33.58 18.28
CA ALA A 411 -40.59 -34.72 18.40
C ALA A 411 -41.31 -36.01 17.96
N ASN A 412 -40.74 -36.73 16.99
CA ASN A 412 -40.82 -38.18 16.91
C ASN A 412 -39.62 -38.77 16.17
N SER A 413 -39.23 -39.93 16.66
CA SER A 413 -38.01 -40.71 16.41
C SER A 413 -38.02 -41.48 15.09
N ASP A 414 -36.83 -41.67 14.47
CA ASP A 414 -36.18 -42.98 14.27
C ASP A 414 -35.08 -42.98 13.16
N VAL A 415 -33.86 -43.32 13.58
CA VAL A 415 -32.82 -44.23 13.01
C VAL A 415 -32.49 -44.23 11.49
N ALA A 416 -31.23 -43.88 11.15
CA ALA A 416 -30.19 -44.74 10.50
C ALA A 416 -29.21 -43.99 9.54
N GLY A 417 -27.90 -44.06 9.85
CA GLY A 417 -26.87 -44.61 8.93
C GLY A 417 -26.19 -43.76 7.83
N GLN A 418 -24.87 -43.58 8.03
CA GLN A 418 -23.77 -43.54 7.03
C GLN A 418 -23.45 -42.26 6.23
N GLY A 419 -22.31 -41.65 6.60
CA GLY A 419 -21.17 -41.42 5.70
C GLY A 419 -21.17 -40.17 4.82
N ASP A 420 -20.41 -39.15 5.22
CA ASP A 420 -19.35 -38.52 4.40
C ASP A 420 -18.58 -37.49 5.26
N HIS A 421 -17.30 -37.79 5.50
CA HIS A 421 -16.35 -36.94 6.25
C HIS A 421 -15.53 -36.13 5.25
N GLU A 422 -15.72 -34.81 5.20
CA GLU A 422 -14.73 -33.74 4.92
C GLU A 422 -15.46 -32.42 4.61
N GLN A 423 -16.09 -31.80 5.62
CA GLN A 423 -16.59 -30.43 5.50
C GLN A 423 -16.88 -29.71 6.83
N ASP A 424 -16.55 -30.32 7.97
CA ASP A 424 -17.05 -29.87 9.28
C ASP A 424 -16.01 -29.17 10.18
N ASP A 425 -14.85 -28.78 9.64
CA ASP A 425 -13.84 -27.98 10.37
C ASP A 425 -14.06 -26.46 10.25
N LEU A 426 -14.98 -26.01 9.39
CA LEU A 426 -15.35 -24.59 9.25
C LEU A 426 -16.32 -24.09 10.33
N ARG A 427 -16.95 -24.98 11.09
CA ARG A 427 -17.97 -24.62 12.09
C ARG A 427 -17.47 -24.54 13.52
N ARG A 428 -16.34 -25.18 13.86
CA ARG A 428 -15.83 -25.24 15.25
C ARG A 428 -14.74 -24.24 15.62
N ARG A 429 -14.39 -23.31 14.72
CA ARG A 429 -13.38 -22.26 15.00
C ARG A 429 -13.98 -20.87 15.29
N GLY A 430 -15.30 -20.73 15.32
CA GLY A 430 -16.00 -19.48 15.64
C GLY A 430 -16.64 -19.43 17.04
N GLU A 431 -16.65 -20.54 17.77
CA GLU A 431 -17.40 -20.66 19.03
C GLU A 431 -16.56 -21.43 20.06
N GLU A 432 -15.72 -20.72 20.82
CA GLU A 432 -15.41 -20.98 22.23
C GLU A 432 -14.37 -19.94 22.69
N GLY A 433 -14.86 -18.94 23.44
CA GLY A 433 -14.08 -17.77 23.87
C GLY A 433 -14.88 -16.47 23.99
N SER A 434 -16.19 -16.50 23.72
CA SER A 434 -17.11 -15.37 23.98
C SER A 434 -17.84 -15.61 25.31
N ASP A 435 -17.14 -15.49 26.43
CA ASP A 435 -17.81 -15.32 27.72
C ASP A 435 -18.18 -13.84 27.91
N HIS A 436 -19.45 -13.64 28.25
CA HIS A 436 -20.16 -12.37 28.26
C HIS A 436 -19.53 -11.29 29.16
N ILE A 437 -19.15 -10.17 28.56
CA ILE A 437 -19.35 -8.84 29.15
C ILE A 437 -20.12 -8.01 28.12
N ALA A 438 -21.45 -8.05 28.23
CA ALA A 438 -22.32 -7.09 27.57
C ALA A 438 -22.20 -5.74 28.31
N GLU A 439 -21.11 -5.00 28.05
CA GLU A 439 -21.06 -3.58 28.34
C GLU A 439 -21.48 -2.81 27.08
N THR A 440 -22.61 -2.12 27.19
CA THR A 440 -23.12 -1.19 26.20
C THR A 440 -22.14 -0.01 26.09
N LEU A 441 -21.10 -0.17 25.27
CA LEU A 441 -20.06 0.82 25.05
C LEU A 441 -20.52 1.86 24.01
N SER A 442 -21.21 2.89 24.51
CA SER A 442 -21.32 4.19 23.84
C SER A 442 -19.91 4.75 23.67
N THR A 443 -19.32 4.59 22.48
CA THR A 443 -17.94 4.98 22.19
C THR A 443 -17.91 6.34 21.53
N HIS A 444 -17.82 7.38 22.36
CA HIS A 444 -17.33 8.69 21.95
C HIS A 444 -15.79 8.64 21.97
N GLY A 445 -15.18 8.29 20.83
CA GLY A 445 -13.73 8.22 20.69
C GLY A 445 -13.09 9.61 20.69
N LYS A 446 -12.46 10.00 21.81
CA LYS A 446 -11.57 11.16 21.94
C LYS A 446 -10.14 10.73 21.62
N ILE A 447 -9.50 11.35 20.63
CA ILE A 447 -8.04 11.29 20.48
C ILE A 447 -7.45 12.35 21.41
N GLN A 448 -6.75 11.92 22.46
CA GLN A 448 -5.93 12.77 23.32
C GLN A 448 -4.46 12.50 23.01
N LEU A 449 -3.71 13.52 22.63
CA LEU A 449 -2.25 13.50 22.60
C LEU A 449 -1.77 14.43 23.72
N ASN A 450 -1.18 13.83 24.76
CA ASN A 450 -0.56 14.56 25.87
C ASN A 450 0.95 14.26 25.87
N VAL A 451 1.79 15.28 25.65
CA VAL A 451 3.16 15.35 26.17
C VAL A 451 3.42 16.81 26.58
N PRO A 452 3.77 17.11 27.84
CA PRO A 452 3.84 18.48 28.31
C PRO A 452 5.20 19.11 28.01
N THR A 453 5.23 20.18 27.21
CA THR A 453 6.26 21.23 27.33
C THR A 453 5.70 22.60 26.94
N VAL A 454 5.70 23.50 27.94
CA VAL A 454 5.64 24.97 27.93
C VAL A 454 5.08 25.65 26.66
N GLY A 455 3.83 26.12 26.74
CA GLY A 455 3.24 27.10 25.81
C GLY A 455 2.27 26.57 24.73
N GLU A 456 1.54 25.48 24.97
CA GLU A 456 0.68 24.85 23.95
C GLU A 456 -0.73 25.44 23.78
N VAL A 457 -1.15 25.58 22.51
CA VAL A 457 -2.56 25.64 22.09
C VAL A 457 -3.03 24.20 21.83
N THR A 458 -3.75 23.59 22.78
CA THR A 458 -4.33 22.26 22.61
C THR A 458 -5.67 22.36 21.90
N THR A 459 -5.76 21.93 20.63
CA THR A 459 -7.03 21.97 19.89
C THR A 459 -7.72 20.62 20.01
N GLN A 460 -8.85 20.55 20.72
CA GLN A 460 -9.70 19.35 20.73
C GLN A 460 -10.67 19.40 19.56
N THR A 461 -10.32 18.77 18.44
CA THR A 461 -11.23 18.65 17.30
C THR A 461 -11.89 17.28 17.27
N THR A 462 -13.21 17.24 17.43
CA THR A 462 -14.03 16.03 17.21
C THR A 462 -14.47 16.01 15.75
N PHE A 463 -13.84 15.14 14.95
CA PHE A 463 -14.27 14.85 13.59
C PHE A 463 -14.64 13.38 13.50
N THR A 464 -15.92 13.07 13.59
CA THR A 464 -16.44 11.74 13.25
C THR A 464 -16.70 11.76 11.75
N GLY A 465 -15.78 11.16 10.97
CA GLY A 465 -16.00 10.94 9.54
C GLY A 465 -17.22 10.05 9.31
N HIS A 466 -17.68 9.98 8.06
CA HIS A 466 -18.78 9.09 7.71
C HIS A 466 -18.39 7.62 7.95
N ARG A 467 -19.03 6.96 8.92
CA ARG A 467 -18.91 5.52 9.19
C ARG A 467 -20.05 4.78 8.48
N PHE A 468 -19.80 3.55 8.06
CA PHE A 468 -20.86 2.71 7.52
C PHE A 468 -21.82 2.28 8.64
N ASP A 469 -23.10 2.62 8.51
CA ASP A 469 -24.17 2.18 9.41
C ASP A 469 -24.82 0.91 8.86
N ASP A 470 -24.00 -0.13 8.68
CA ASP A 470 -24.46 -1.42 8.17
C ASP A 470 -25.17 -2.23 9.26
N ALA A 471 -26.17 -3.00 8.85
CA ALA A 471 -26.85 -3.93 9.74
C ALA A 471 -25.85 -4.95 10.29
N SER A 472 -25.87 -5.20 11.61
CA SER A 472 -25.02 -6.22 12.23
C SER A 472 -25.47 -7.66 11.94
N THR A 473 -26.72 -7.83 11.49
CA THR A 473 -27.35 -9.11 11.21
C THR A 473 -28.22 -9.03 9.96
N VAL A 474 -28.35 -10.16 9.27
CA VAL A 474 -29.21 -10.32 8.08
C VAL A 474 -29.93 -11.67 8.13
N GLU A 475 -31.02 -11.80 7.37
CA GLU A 475 -31.89 -12.99 7.38
C GLU A 475 -31.46 -14.06 6.37
N SER A 476 -30.56 -13.72 5.44
CA SER A 476 -30.08 -14.65 4.39
C SER A 476 -28.69 -14.28 3.87
N GLU A 477 -28.04 -15.25 3.21
CA GLU A 477 -26.77 -15.01 2.52
C GLU A 477 -26.90 -14.02 1.36
N GLU A 478 -28.05 -13.98 0.68
CA GLU A 478 -28.32 -13.03 -0.41
C GLU A 478 -28.37 -11.59 0.13
N GLN A 479 -28.96 -11.38 1.31
CA GLN A 479 -28.93 -10.08 1.98
C GLN A 479 -27.52 -9.70 2.42
N ARG A 480 -26.72 -10.66 2.93
CA ARG A 480 -25.30 -10.44 3.26
C ARG A 480 -24.51 -10.00 2.03
N TYR A 481 -24.69 -10.68 0.89
CA TYR A 481 -24.06 -10.30 -0.36
C TYR A 481 -24.50 -8.91 -0.81
N THR A 482 -25.79 -8.60 -0.77
CA THR A 482 -26.31 -7.28 -1.17
C THR A 482 -25.69 -6.15 -0.36
N LEU A 483 -25.50 -6.36 0.96
CA LEU A 483 -24.84 -5.38 1.82
C LEU A 483 -23.34 -5.28 1.49
N MET A 484 -22.66 -6.43 1.40
CA MET A 484 -21.23 -6.48 1.12
C MET A 484 -20.85 -5.93 -0.26
N ALA A 485 -21.70 -6.14 -1.28
CA ALA A 485 -21.50 -5.65 -2.64
C ALA A 485 -21.39 -4.12 -2.69
N ARG A 486 -22.00 -3.39 -1.75
CA ARG A 486 -21.89 -1.92 -1.64
C ARG A 486 -20.46 -1.44 -1.36
N HIS A 487 -19.63 -2.30 -0.78
CA HIS A 487 -18.23 -2.02 -0.46
C HIS A 487 -17.28 -2.71 -1.44
N CYS A 488 -17.54 -3.98 -1.68
CA CYS A 488 -16.66 -4.83 -2.45
C CYS A 488 -16.84 -4.69 -3.97
N TYR A 489 -18.04 -4.34 -4.44
CA TYR A 489 -18.35 -4.17 -5.87
C TYR A 489 -19.35 -3.01 -6.12
N PRO A 490 -19.02 -1.78 -5.68
CA PRO A 490 -19.97 -0.67 -5.69
C PRO A 490 -20.36 -0.26 -7.11
N ASP A 491 -21.61 0.17 -7.31
CA ASP A 491 -22.06 0.78 -8.56
C ASP A 491 -21.57 2.23 -8.73
N ASN A 492 -21.84 2.83 -9.90
CA ASN A 492 -21.35 4.19 -10.20
C ASN A 492 -21.96 5.26 -9.27
N GLN A 493 -23.21 5.13 -8.85
CA GLN A 493 -23.85 6.10 -7.95
C GLN A 493 -23.26 6.00 -6.54
N GLN A 494 -23.04 4.78 -6.05
CA GLN A 494 -22.35 4.52 -4.79
C GLN A 494 -20.93 5.10 -4.80
N ILE A 495 -20.20 4.91 -5.89
CA ILE A 495 -18.85 5.48 -6.06
C ILE A 495 -18.89 7.01 -6.00
N VAL A 496 -19.76 7.66 -6.79
CA VAL A 496 -19.87 9.12 -6.83
C VAL A 496 -20.23 9.67 -5.45
N SER A 497 -21.22 9.09 -4.78
CA SER A 497 -21.61 9.48 -3.42
C SER A 497 -20.42 9.41 -2.46
N ARG A 498 -19.72 8.27 -2.46
CA ARG A 498 -18.60 8.02 -1.56
C ARG A 498 -17.42 8.95 -1.82
N VAL A 499 -17.10 9.23 -3.09
CA VAL A 499 -16.08 10.21 -3.46
C VAL A 499 -16.42 11.60 -2.90
N ARG A 500 -17.69 12.02 -3.02
CA ARG A 500 -18.13 13.33 -2.51
C ARG A 500 -17.99 13.43 -0.99
N ASP A 501 -18.35 12.38 -0.26
CA ASP A 501 -18.22 12.34 1.20
C ASP A 501 -16.75 12.39 1.64
N ILE A 502 -15.88 11.63 0.96
CA ILE A 502 -14.44 11.63 1.23
C ILE A 502 -13.82 13.01 0.98
N VAL A 503 -14.18 13.69 -0.12
CA VAL A 503 -13.69 15.04 -0.42
C VAL A 503 -14.17 16.04 0.63
N LYS A 504 -15.42 15.95 1.10
CA LYS A 504 -15.94 16.78 2.20
C LYS A 504 -15.17 16.56 3.50
N ASP A 505 -14.90 15.30 3.86
CA ASP A 505 -14.11 14.95 5.04
C ASP A 505 -12.69 15.54 4.94
N TRP A 506 -12.09 15.43 3.76
CA TRP A 506 -10.75 15.97 3.49
C TRP A 506 -10.70 17.50 3.58
N VAL A 507 -11.68 18.19 3.00
CA VAL A 507 -11.81 19.65 3.11
C VAL A 507 -11.96 20.08 4.57
N ALA A 508 -12.81 19.38 5.34
CA ALA A 508 -13.01 19.67 6.75
C ALA A 508 -11.71 19.51 7.55
N ARG A 509 -10.99 18.40 7.38
CA ARG A 509 -9.70 18.13 8.05
C ARG A 509 -8.64 19.17 7.71
N ARG A 510 -8.50 19.51 6.42
CA ARG A 510 -7.53 20.53 5.98
C ARG A 510 -7.88 21.92 6.50
N TRP A 511 -9.16 22.24 6.66
CA TRP A 511 -9.60 23.51 7.25
C TRP A 511 -9.29 23.57 8.75
N ILE A 512 -9.50 22.46 9.48
CA ILE A 512 -9.09 22.34 10.89
C ILE A 512 -7.60 22.61 11.05
N LEU A 513 -6.75 22.00 10.21
CA LEU A 513 -5.29 22.23 10.26
C LEU A 513 -4.93 23.70 9.95
N PHE A 514 -5.62 24.34 9.00
CA PHE A 514 -5.48 25.77 8.73
C PHE A 514 -5.85 26.62 9.96
N LEU A 515 -6.96 26.31 10.63
CA LEU A 515 -7.39 27.00 11.85
C LEU A 515 -6.38 26.84 12.98
N GLU A 516 -5.89 25.62 13.20
CA GLU A 516 -4.88 25.34 14.23
C GLU A 516 -3.59 26.14 13.98
N LYS A 517 -3.11 26.17 12.73
CA LYS A 517 -1.94 26.97 12.34
C LYS A 517 -2.20 28.45 12.57
N HIS A 518 -3.33 28.97 12.10
CA HIS A 518 -3.69 30.38 12.24
C HIS A 518 -3.79 30.81 13.70
N GLU A 519 -4.47 30.04 14.55
CA GLU A 519 -4.63 30.35 15.99
C GLU A 519 -3.29 30.30 16.74
N ARG A 520 -2.35 29.40 16.36
CA ARG A 520 -0.97 29.40 16.88
C ARG A 520 -0.20 30.67 16.47
N GLU A 521 -0.32 31.13 15.22
CA GLU A 521 0.40 32.30 14.71
C GLU A 521 -0.07 33.64 15.32
N ILE A 522 -1.31 33.71 15.78
CA ILE A 522 -1.87 34.90 16.45
C ILE A 522 -1.79 34.81 17.97
N ALA A 523 -1.42 33.66 18.54
CA ALA A 523 -1.22 33.50 19.97
C ALA A 523 -0.18 34.50 20.49
N GLY A 524 -0.60 35.41 21.37
CA GLY A 524 0.26 36.45 21.96
C GLY A 524 0.22 37.83 21.27
N LYS A 525 -0.49 37.99 20.15
CA LYS A 525 -0.73 39.29 19.51
C LYS A 525 -1.96 39.98 20.13
N ARG A 526 -1.90 41.30 20.31
CA ARG A 526 -2.93 42.11 21.02
C ARG A 526 -4.19 42.38 20.18
N ASP A 527 -4.07 42.40 18.85
CA ASP A 527 -5.18 42.60 17.93
C ASP A 527 -5.42 41.33 17.10
N GLU A 528 -6.57 40.70 17.34
CA GLU A 528 -7.12 39.65 16.49
C GLU A 528 -7.62 40.31 15.20
N ASN A 529 -6.75 40.39 14.19
CA ASN A 529 -7.07 41.10 12.96
C ASN A 529 -7.87 40.19 12.02
N GLU A 530 -9.20 40.31 12.02
CA GLU A 530 -10.13 39.52 11.22
C GLU A 530 -9.79 39.53 9.72
N GLY A 531 -9.20 40.63 9.21
CA GLY A 531 -8.70 40.72 7.83
C GLY A 531 -7.57 39.72 7.50
N VAL A 532 -6.69 39.40 8.44
CA VAL A 532 -5.60 38.41 8.23
C VAL A 532 -6.16 36.99 8.12
N TYR A 533 -7.22 36.69 8.87
CA TYR A 533 -7.93 35.42 8.75
C TYR A 533 -8.61 35.29 7.38
N GLU A 534 -9.33 36.33 6.95
CA GLU A 534 -10.04 36.31 5.65
C GLU A 534 -9.07 36.21 4.46
N GLU A 535 -7.96 36.93 4.47
CA GLU A 535 -6.91 36.80 3.45
C GLU A 535 -6.28 35.40 3.45
N GLY A 536 -6.01 34.85 4.64
CA GLY A 536 -5.51 33.49 4.80
C GLY A 536 -6.50 32.44 4.29
N LEU A 537 -7.79 32.62 4.59
CA LEU A 537 -8.86 31.72 4.17
C LEU A 537 -9.05 31.75 2.66
N ALA A 538 -8.99 32.93 2.03
CA ALA A 538 -9.06 33.06 0.57
C ALA A 538 -7.89 32.35 -0.12
N ARG A 539 -6.67 32.49 0.43
CA ARG A 539 -5.48 31.79 -0.05
C ARG A 539 -5.63 30.27 0.12
N TRP A 540 -6.05 29.83 1.29
CA TRP A 540 -6.29 28.42 1.60
C TRP A 540 -7.32 27.80 0.64
N LYS A 541 -8.45 28.47 0.35
CA LYS A 541 -9.45 27.99 -0.62
C LYS A 541 -8.83 27.76 -2.01
N LYS A 542 -7.97 28.68 -2.48
CA LYS A 542 -7.25 28.53 -3.75
C LYS A 542 -6.27 27.36 -3.73
N GLU A 543 -5.53 27.19 -2.63
CA GLU A 543 -4.61 26.07 -2.44
C GLU A 543 -5.34 24.72 -2.45
N MET A 544 -6.51 24.63 -1.82
CA MET A 544 -7.31 23.39 -1.76
C MET A 544 -7.68 22.86 -3.15
N LEU A 545 -8.18 23.74 -4.03
CA LEU A 545 -8.48 23.39 -5.42
C LEU A 545 -7.22 22.97 -6.20
N SER A 546 -6.04 23.40 -5.74
CA SER A 546 -4.78 23.02 -6.38
C SER A 546 -4.19 21.70 -5.85
N LYS A 547 -4.52 21.32 -4.61
CA LYS A 547 -4.04 20.10 -3.97
C LYS A 547 -4.83 18.87 -4.42
N LEU A 548 -6.03 19.04 -4.95
CA LEU A 548 -6.87 17.95 -5.44
C LEU A 548 -7.53 18.37 -6.76
N LYS A 549 -6.84 18.11 -7.87
CA LYS A 549 -7.19 18.62 -9.21
C LYS A 549 -7.73 17.56 -10.16
N ALA A 550 -7.37 16.30 -9.94
CA ALA A 550 -7.70 15.21 -10.84
C ALA A 550 -8.12 13.95 -10.10
N VAL A 551 -8.74 13.03 -10.84
CA VAL A 551 -9.14 11.70 -10.40
C VAL A 551 -8.42 10.66 -11.24
N TYR A 552 -7.90 9.62 -10.61
CA TYR A 552 -7.26 8.48 -11.27
C TYR A 552 -7.92 7.16 -10.87
N ILE A 553 -8.38 6.38 -11.84
CA ILE A 553 -9.16 5.15 -11.63
C ILE A 553 -8.32 3.92 -11.97
N MET A 554 -7.84 3.21 -10.95
CA MET A 554 -7.19 1.90 -11.08
C MET A 554 -8.26 0.83 -11.21
N THR A 555 -8.36 0.21 -12.39
CA THR A 555 -9.42 -0.77 -12.63
C THR A 555 -9.08 -1.77 -13.73
N ASN A 556 -9.51 -3.01 -13.53
CA ASN A 556 -9.59 -4.04 -14.57
C ASN A 556 -10.92 -4.02 -15.34
N GLY A 557 -11.84 -3.12 -14.99
CA GLY A 557 -13.16 -2.99 -15.62
C GLY A 557 -13.11 -2.66 -17.10
N ARG A 558 -14.15 -3.03 -17.85
CA ARG A 558 -14.21 -2.78 -19.30
C ARG A 558 -14.20 -1.28 -19.60
N LYS A 559 -13.80 -0.92 -20.81
CA LYS A 559 -13.67 0.48 -21.22
C LYS A 559 -15.00 1.22 -21.09
N GLU A 560 -16.10 0.59 -21.51
CA GLU A 560 -17.44 1.17 -21.50
C GLU A 560 -17.89 1.54 -20.09
N TRP A 561 -17.64 0.65 -19.12
CA TRP A 561 -17.94 0.93 -17.71
C TRP A 561 -17.06 2.07 -17.16
N ALA A 562 -15.77 2.09 -17.51
CA ALA A 562 -14.87 3.15 -17.06
C ALA A 562 -15.28 4.52 -17.61
N GLU A 563 -15.70 4.62 -18.87
CA GLU A 563 -16.24 5.87 -19.44
C GLU A 563 -17.54 6.29 -18.74
N ALA A 564 -18.46 5.35 -18.47
CA ALA A 564 -19.68 5.66 -17.73
C ALA A 564 -19.40 6.21 -16.34
N LEU A 565 -18.41 5.65 -15.63
CA LEU A 565 -17.98 6.17 -14.33
C LEU A 565 -17.35 7.57 -14.46
N ARG A 566 -16.56 7.83 -15.51
CA ARG A 566 -16.01 9.17 -15.75
C ARG A 566 -17.11 10.21 -15.94
N MET A 567 -18.18 9.89 -16.67
CA MET A 567 -19.33 10.78 -16.84
C MET A 567 -20.04 11.03 -15.52
N ALA A 568 -20.33 9.97 -14.75
CA ALA A 568 -20.97 10.09 -13.44
C ALA A 568 -20.15 10.95 -12.46
N LEU A 569 -18.82 10.81 -12.44
CA LEU A 569 -17.94 11.63 -11.59
C LEU A 569 -17.91 13.11 -11.97
N ARG A 570 -18.30 13.47 -13.20
CA ARG A 570 -18.44 14.86 -13.66
C ARG A 570 -19.81 15.46 -13.32
N GLY A 571 -20.71 14.68 -12.71
CA GLY A 571 -22.10 15.07 -12.54
C GLY A 571 -22.88 15.06 -13.85
N LEU A 572 -22.61 14.08 -14.71
CA LEU A 572 -23.33 13.87 -15.97
C LEU A 572 -24.07 12.52 -15.93
N ASP A 573 -25.31 12.51 -16.43
CA ASP A 573 -26.07 11.27 -16.67
C ASP A 573 -25.54 10.49 -17.89
N GLU A 574 -26.13 9.33 -18.19
CA GLU A 574 -25.71 8.49 -19.32
C GLU A 574 -25.92 9.17 -20.68
N GLU A 575 -26.86 10.12 -20.75
CA GLU A 575 -27.14 10.96 -21.91
C GLU A 575 -26.24 12.21 -21.98
N GLY A 576 -25.40 12.46 -20.98
CA GLY A 576 -24.47 13.59 -20.91
C GLY A 576 -25.09 14.90 -20.40
N ASN A 577 -26.28 14.87 -19.81
CA ASN A 577 -26.90 16.02 -19.17
C ASN A 577 -26.40 16.20 -17.73
N ALA A 578 -26.38 17.44 -17.24
CA ALA A 578 -26.04 17.72 -15.86
C ALA A 578 -27.04 17.06 -14.90
N ASP A 579 -26.54 16.26 -13.96
CA ASP A 579 -27.33 15.56 -12.94
C ASP A 579 -27.56 16.41 -11.67
N GLY A 580 -27.01 17.63 -11.64
CA GLY A 580 -27.10 18.55 -10.50
C GLY A 580 -26.03 18.35 -9.41
N LEU A 581 -25.06 17.45 -9.60
CA LEU A 581 -23.98 17.18 -8.64
C LEU A 581 -22.72 18.03 -8.83
N SER A 582 -22.62 18.86 -9.86
CA SER A 582 -21.43 19.70 -10.12
C SER A 582 -21.13 20.70 -9.00
N ARG A 583 -22.16 21.12 -8.25
CA ARG A 583 -22.03 22.04 -7.12
C ARG A 583 -21.57 21.32 -5.86
N TRP A 584 -20.59 21.90 -5.17
CA TRP A 584 -20.05 21.43 -3.90
C TRP A 584 -20.32 22.45 -2.81
N ASP A 585 -21.06 22.06 -1.78
CA ASP A 585 -21.32 22.89 -0.62
C ASP A 585 -20.64 22.29 0.62
N PHE A 586 -19.75 23.08 1.22
CA PHE A 586 -19.02 22.74 2.42
C PHE A 586 -19.54 23.60 3.58
N LYS A 587 -20.07 22.94 4.61
CA LYS A 587 -20.46 23.58 5.85
C LYS A 587 -19.83 22.84 7.03
N VAL A 588 -18.81 23.44 7.62
CA VAL A 588 -18.04 22.84 8.72
C VAL A 588 -18.08 23.77 9.91
N VAL A 589 -18.42 23.25 11.09
CA VAL A 589 -18.46 24.00 12.33
C VAL A 589 -17.48 23.36 13.31
N VAL A 590 -16.53 24.14 13.83
CA VAL A 590 -15.52 23.68 14.78
C VAL A 590 -15.55 24.58 16.01
N ASN A 591 -15.49 23.97 17.19
CA ASN A 591 -15.26 24.67 18.44
C ASN A 591 -13.78 24.51 18.80
N ILE A 592 -13.08 25.63 18.98
CA ILE A 592 -11.66 25.68 19.30
C ILE A 592 -11.54 26.08 20.76
N GLU A 593 -10.83 25.29 21.56
CA GLU A 593 -10.48 25.64 22.93
C GLU A 593 -9.03 26.14 22.96
N VAL A 594 -8.83 27.38 23.37
CA VAL A 594 -7.50 28.01 23.47
C VAL A 594 -7.15 28.10 24.94
N HIS A 595 -6.15 27.33 25.35
CA HIS A 595 -5.58 27.37 26.69
C HIS A 595 -4.49 28.44 26.74
N ARG A 596 -4.64 29.44 27.62
CA ARG A 596 -3.57 30.41 27.88
C ARG A 596 -3.17 30.36 29.35
N GLU A 597 -1.87 30.17 29.58
CA GLU A 597 -1.31 30.09 30.93
C GLU A 597 -1.66 31.36 31.73
N GLY A 598 -2.29 31.20 32.89
CA GLY A 598 -2.75 32.31 33.74
C GLY A 598 -4.03 33.05 33.30
N MET A 599 -4.66 32.71 32.16
CA MET A 599 -5.86 33.40 31.64
C MET A 599 -7.09 32.50 31.40
N GLY A 600 -7.03 31.21 31.75
CA GLY A 600 -8.14 30.27 31.61
C GLY A 600 -8.36 29.76 30.16
N VAL A 601 -9.38 28.92 29.99
CA VAL A 601 -9.77 28.34 28.69
C VAL A 601 -10.72 29.30 27.97
N LYS A 602 -10.39 29.68 26.73
CA LYS A 602 -11.32 30.41 25.86
C LYS A 602 -11.85 29.47 24.78
N THR A 603 -13.17 29.31 24.70
CA THR A 603 -13.81 28.58 23.61
C THR A 603 -14.24 29.53 22.50
N LYS A 604 -13.87 29.23 21.26
CA LYS A 604 -14.16 30.02 20.06
C LYS A 604 -14.84 29.12 19.03
N ARG A 605 -16.01 29.53 18.54
CA ARG A 605 -16.72 28.80 17.47
C ARG A 605 -16.33 29.39 16.12
N ARG A 606 -15.91 28.54 15.19
CA ARG A 606 -15.63 28.89 13.79
C ARG A 606 -16.55 28.10 12.87
N THR A 607 -16.97 28.75 11.78
CA THR A 607 -17.78 28.12 10.74
C THR A 607 -17.14 28.39 9.38
N LEU A 608 -16.93 27.32 8.60
CA LEU A 608 -16.65 27.39 7.18
C LEU A 608 -17.97 27.25 6.43
N GLU A 609 -18.32 28.26 5.64
CA GLU A 609 -19.30 28.14 4.57
C GLU A 609 -18.56 28.41 3.26
N TRP A 610 -18.50 27.40 2.40
CA TRP A 610 -17.82 27.48 1.11
C TRP A 610 -18.60 26.71 0.07
N THR A 611 -19.01 27.40 -0.98
CA THR A 611 -19.59 26.81 -2.18
C THR A 611 -18.55 26.85 -3.30
N VAL A 612 -18.43 25.74 -4.02
CA VAL A 612 -17.65 25.62 -5.26
C VAL A 612 -18.64 25.17 -6.34
N ASP A 613 -18.86 26.01 -7.35
CA ASP A 613 -19.85 25.71 -8.39
C ASP A 613 -19.43 24.56 -9.31
N GLU A 614 -18.12 24.44 -9.56
CA GLU A 614 -17.49 23.37 -10.34
C GLU A 614 -16.12 23.06 -9.71
N TRP A 615 -15.90 21.82 -9.29
CA TRP A 615 -14.58 21.37 -8.84
C TRP A 615 -13.64 21.20 -10.05
N PRO A 616 -12.31 21.32 -9.90
CA PRO A 616 -11.36 21.17 -10.99
C PRO A 616 -11.63 20.05 -12.01
N TRP A 617 -12.00 18.83 -11.59
CA TRP A 617 -12.25 17.72 -12.51
C TRP A 617 -13.67 17.64 -13.08
N ASP A 618 -14.59 18.50 -12.63
CA ASP A 618 -15.96 18.56 -13.15
C ASP A 618 -15.98 19.20 -14.55
N VAL A 619 -14.95 19.99 -14.90
CA VAL A 619 -14.85 20.68 -16.19
C VAL A 619 -14.18 19.86 -17.28
N ASP A 620 -14.82 19.78 -18.43
CA ASP A 620 -14.19 19.34 -19.68
C ASP A 620 -13.76 20.55 -20.50
N HIS A 621 -12.47 20.88 -20.47
CA HIS A 621 -11.92 21.92 -21.34
C HIS A 621 -12.03 21.54 -22.83
N LEU A 622 -12.21 20.25 -23.18
CA LEU A 622 -12.35 19.79 -24.57
C LEU A 622 -13.77 19.99 -25.10
N ALA A 623 -14.79 19.91 -24.25
CA ALA A 623 -16.18 20.12 -24.67
C ALA A 623 -16.48 21.60 -24.99
N ARG A 624 -15.92 22.54 -24.21
CA ARG A 624 -16.13 23.99 -24.43
C ARG A 624 -15.43 24.51 -25.69
N ALA A 625 -14.30 23.94 -26.09
CA ALA A 625 -13.57 24.35 -27.29
C ALA A 625 -14.29 23.98 -28.61
N SER A 626 -15.14 22.95 -28.61
CA SER A 626 -15.92 22.52 -29.77
C SER A 626 -17.21 23.33 -30.00
N ALA A 627 -17.69 24.06 -28.99
CA ALA A 627 -18.94 24.82 -29.09
C ALA A 627 -18.75 26.23 -29.68
N ASP A 628 -17.55 26.82 -29.55
CA ASP A 628 -17.26 28.20 -29.98
C ASP A 628 -16.57 28.32 -31.35
N THR A 629 -16.35 27.21 -32.07
CA THR A 629 -15.82 27.25 -33.44
C THR A 629 -16.81 26.63 -34.41
N GLN A 630 -17.72 27.44 -34.94
CA GLN A 630 -18.31 27.12 -36.24
C GLN A 630 -17.19 27.13 -37.29
N PRO A 631 -16.99 26.06 -38.08
CA PRO A 631 -16.01 26.07 -39.14
C PRO A 631 -16.54 26.96 -40.27
N THR A 632 -16.08 28.21 -40.32
CA THR A 632 -16.11 28.99 -41.55
C THR A 632 -15.08 28.37 -42.49
N GLY A 633 -15.60 27.68 -43.50
CA GLY A 633 -14.85 26.68 -44.25
C GLY A 633 -13.60 27.19 -44.94
N TRP A 634 -12.59 26.32 -45.03
CA TRP A 634 -11.50 26.37 -46.00
C TRP A 634 -11.02 24.93 -46.28
N GLU A 635 -11.06 24.56 -47.56
CA GLU A 635 -10.38 23.39 -48.12
C GLU A 635 -8.87 23.65 -48.18
N GLY A 636 -8.04 22.67 -47.83
CA GLY A 636 -6.59 22.72 -48.04
C GLY A 636 -5.79 22.18 -46.87
N GLY A 637 -5.19 21.00 -47.04
CA GLY A 637 -4.58 20.23 -45.96
C GLY A 637 -3.29 20.78 -45.38
N VAL A 638 -3.01 20.35 -44.14
CA VAL A 638 -1.67 20.12 -43.57
C VAL A 638 -1.81 19.02 -42.52
N GLU A 639 -1.27 17.83 -42.81
CA GLU A 639 -0.96 16.83 -41.78
C GLU A 639 0.17 17.37 -40.89
N GLY A 640 0.00 17.35 -39.56
CA GLY A 640 1.13 17.53 -38.64
C GLY A 640 0.93 18.36 -37.36
N GLY A 641 -0.30 18.77 -36.99
CA GLY A 641 -0.51 19.67 -35.83
C GLY A 641 -1.46 19.22 -34.71
N GLU A 642 -2.38 18.28 -34.95
CA GLU A 642 -3.56 18.11 -34.08
C GLU A 642 -3.38 17.18 -32.85
N THR A 643 -2.29 16.43 -32.73
CA THR A 643 -2.18 15.39 -31.68
C THR A 643 -1.65 15.86 -30.33
N SER A 644 -0.92 17.00 -30.26
CA SER A 644 -0.34 17.45 -28.98
C SER A 644 -1.26 18.35 -28.14
N GLN A 645 -2.27 18.98 -28.76
CA GLN A 645 -3.20 19.88 -28.04
C GLN A 645 -4.35 19.14 -27.37
N ARG A 646 -4.79 17.98 -27.90
CA ARG A 646 -5.86 17.15 -27.31
C ARG A 646 -5.49 16.47 -25.98
N ARG A 647 -4.21 16.36 -25.63
CA ARG A 647 -3.74 15.52 -24.50
C ARG A 647 -3.65 16.26 -23.16
N ASN A 648 -3.67 17.59 -23.14
CA ASN A 648 -3.33 18.39 -21.95
C ASN A 648 -4.47 18.65 -20.94
N SER A 649 -5.60 17.92 -20.97
CA SER A 649 -6.76 18.31 -20.14
C SER A 649 -7.66 17.19 -19.62
N ILE A 650 -7.22 15.93 -19.61
CA ILE A 650 -8.02 14.86 -18.99
C ILE A 650 -7.76 14.87 -17.49
N LEU A 651 -8.73 15.36 -16.72
CA LEU A 651 -8.68 15.42 -15.25
C LEU A 651 -9.30 14.20 -14.57
N ILE A 652 -9.93 13.30 -15.32
CA ILE A 652 -10.38 12.00 -14.83
C ILE A 652 -9.80 10.93 -15.74
N THR A 653 -8.74 10.27 -15.31
CA THR A 653 -8.06 9.20 -16.05
C THR A 653 -8.22 7.85 -15.40
N THR A 654 -7.93 6.80 -16.16
CA THR A 654 -7.96 5.41 -15.71
C THR A 654 -6.63 4.73 -16.03
N ALA A 655 -6.38 3.58 -15.42
CA ALA A 655 -5.25 2.71 -15.76
C ALA A 655 -5.18 2.33 -17.25
N ARG A 656 -6.29 2.47 -18.00
CA ARG A 656 -6.35 2.22 -19.44
C ARG A 656 -5.81 3.37 -20.28
N ASP A 657 -5.68 4.57 -19.73
CA ASP A 657 -5.12 5.73 -20.43
C ASP A 657 -3.59 5.78 -20.35
N LEU A 658 -2.98 4.96 -19.48
CA LEU A 658 -1.54 4.93 -19.35
C LEU A 658 -0.89 4.53 -20.68
N GLU A 659 0.04 5.36 -21.16
CA GLU A 659 0.91 5.01 -22.27
C GLU A 659 2.04 4.13 -21.71
N LEU A 660 1.89 2.82 -21.91
CA LEU A 660 2.81 1.77 -21.44
C LEU A 660 3.48 1.06 -22.62
N THR A 661 4.77 0.79 -22.48
CA THR A 661 5.51 -0.08 -23.40
C THR A 661 5.03 -1.52 -23.28
N LEU A 662 5.42 -2.40 -24.22
CA LEU A 662 5.07 -3.81 -24.14
C LEU A 662 5.61 -4.48 -22.86
N GLU A 663 6.77 -4.04 -22.41
CA GLU A 663 7.47 -4.50 -21.22
C GLU A 663 6.74 -4.11 -19.93
N GLU A 664 6.26 -2.87 -19.86
CA GLU A 664 5.56 -2.33 -18.68
C GLU A 664 4.13 -2.86 -18.54
N LYS A 665 3.47 -3.23 -19.65
CA LYS A 665 2.05 -3.64 -19.65
C LYS A 665 1.72 -4.78 -18.69
N TYR A 666 2.63 -5.75 -18.50
CA TYR A 666 2.40 -6.90 -17.63
C TYR A 666 2.75 -6.64 -16.16
N VAL A 667 3.30 -5.45 -15.86
CA VAL A 667 3.65 -4.99 -14.51
C VAL A 667 2.98 -3.67 -14.15
N ALA A 668 2.00 -3.24 -14.96
CA ALA A 668 1.31 -1.96 -14.83
C ALA A 668 0.68 -1.71 -13.45
N GLN A 669 0.26 -2.78 -12.76
CA GLN A 669 -0.28 -2.68 -11.40
C GLN A 669 0.70 -2.04 -10.39
N ALA A 670 2.01 -2.18 -10.59
CA ALA A 670 2.99 -1.51 -9.73
C ALA A 670 3.06 0.00 -10.03
N VAL A 671 2.78 0.43 -11.26
CA VAL A 671 2.59 1.85 -11.60
C VAL A 671 1.34 2.40 -10.89
N ASP A 672 0.24 1.64 -10.93
CA ASP A 672 -0.98 2.00 -10.20
C ASP A 672 -0.74 2.13 -8.69
N MET A 673 -0.04 1.15 -8.09
CA MET A 673 0.35 1.21 -6.68
C MET A 673 1.18 2.46 -6.38
N TYR A 674 2.12 2.82 -7.25
CA TYR A 674 2.96 3.99 -7.04
C TYR A 674 2.18 5.30 -7.15
N ILE A 675 1.20 5.39 -8.07
CA ILE A 675 0.25 6.50 -8.14
C ILE A 675 -0.58 6.57 -6.85
N GLY A 676 -1.13 5.44 -6.39
CA GLY A 676 -1.93 5.36 -5.16
C GLY A 676 -1.13 5.71 -3.90
N GLN A 677 0.13 5.31 -3.85
CA GLN A 677 1.03 5.67 -2.76
C GLN A 677 1.18 7.20 -2.66
N ARG A 678 1.30 7.89 -3.79
CA ARG A 678 1.57 9.34 -3.83
C ARG A 678 0.33 10.21 -3.92
N ALA A 679 -0.85 9.64 -4.15
CA ALA A 679 -2.09 10.41 -4.29
C ALA A 679 -2.42 11.23 -3.03
N GLU A 680 -2.89 12.47 -3.21
CA GLU A 680 -3.41 13.32 -2.13
C GLU A 680 -4.54 12.62 -1.37
N ILE A 681 -5.39 11.87 -2.08
CA ILE A 681 -6.38 10.97 -1.49
C ILE A 681 -6.31 9.63 -2.22
N PHE A 682 -6.28 8.53 -1.48
CA PHE A 682 -6.45 7.18 -2.01
C PHE A 682 -7.75 6.56 -1.50
N VAL A 683 -8.57 6.03 -2.40
CA VAL A 683 -9.81 5.29 -2.07
C VAL A 683 -9.70 3.86 -2.58
N GLY A 684 -9.56 2.90 -1.69
CA GLY A 684 -9.27 1.51 -2.02
C GLY A 684 -10.46 0.55 -1.88
N ASN A 685 -10.40 -0.57 -2.61
CA ASN A 685 -11.22 -1.73 -2.32
C ASN A 685 -10.66 -2.49 -1.12
N GLY A 686 -11.36 -2.40 0.02
CA GLY A 686 -10.85 -2.93 1.29
C GLY A 686 -10.63 -4.44 1.33
N PHE A 687 -11.09 -5.18 0.32
CA PHE A 687 -10.92 -6.62 0.17
C PHE A 687 -9.78 -7.00 -0.78
N SER A 688 -9.01 -6.04 -1.29
CA SER A 688 -7.93 -6.30 -2.23
C SER A 688 -6.54 -6.18 -1.60
N SER A 689 -5.68 -7.17 -1.88
CA SER A 689 -4.25 -7.14 -1.56
C SER A 689 -3.52 -5.91 -2.14
N MET A 690 -3.92 -5.44 -3.32
CA MET A 690 -3.35 -4.20 -3.89
C MET A 690 -3.65 -2.98 -3.02
N THR A 691 -4.88 -2.88 -2.54
CA THR A 691 -5.28 -1.80 -1.63
C THR A 691 -4.56 -1.93 -0.29
N ALA A 692 -4.39 -3.16 0.23
CA ALA A 692 -3.62 -3.42 1.44
C ALA A 692 -2.16 -2.95 1.31
N ASN A 693 -1.50 -3.28 0.19
CA ASN A 693 -0.12 -2.85 -0.08
C ASN A 693 0.01 -1.32 -0.21
N VAL A 694 -0.94 -0.65 -0.89
CA VAL A 694 -0.93 0.83 -0.96
C VAL A 694 -1.15 1.44 0.42
N ALA A 695 -2.10 0.93 1.21
CA ALA A 695 -2.37 1.40 2.58
C ALA A 695 -1.13 1.23 3.48
N MET A 696 -0.46 0.08 3.40
CA MET A 696 0.81 -0.21 4.08
C MET A 696 1.88 0.84 3.73
N LEU A 697 2.10 1.10 2.45
CA LEU A 697 3.11 2.06 1.97
C LEU A 697 2.77 3.51 2.35
N ARG A 698 1.49 3.89 2.37
CA ARG A 698 1.01 5.22 2.81
C ARG A 698 1.18 5.40 4.32
N LYS A 699 0.88 4.36 5.12
CA LYS A 699 1.11 4.35 6.57
C LYS A 699 2.60 4.46 6.90
N LYS A 700 3.46 3.72 6.19
CA LYS A 700 4.93 3.86 6.29
C LYS A 700 5.39 5.28 5.94
N GLY A 701 4.76 5.91 4.94
CA GLY A 701 5.02 7.30 4.56
C GLY A 701 4.52 8.34 5.57
N GLY A 702 3.85 7.93 6.66
CA GLY A 702 3.33 8.84 7.68
C GLY A 702 2.16 9.72 7.22
N LEU A 703 1.48 9.35 6.14
CA LEU A 703 0.33 10.11 5.64
C LEU A 703 -0.82 10.10 6.65
N ASP A 704 -1.57 11.22 6.71
CA ASP A 704 -2.76 11.29 7.57
C ASP A 704 -3.71 10.16 7.14
N PRO A 705 -4.17 9.31 8.07
CA PRO A 705 -5.12 8.25 7.75
C PRO A 705 -6.38 8.74 7.01
N LEU A 706 -6.69 10.04 7.02
CA LEU A 706 -7.86 10.60 6.35
C LEU A 706 -7.70 10.65 4.83
N GLN A 707 -6.45 10.61 4.40
CA GLN A 707 -6.06 10.55 3.00
C GLN A 707 -6.08 9.11 2.46
N THR A 708 -6.40 8.11 3.28
CA THR A 708 -6.49 6.69 2.89
C THR A 708 -7.86 6.17 3.31
N ARG A 709 -8.74 5.97 2.33
CA ARG A 709 -10.15 5.66 2.52
C ARG A 709 -10.53 4.37 1.79
N PHE A 710 -11.68 3.80 2.14
CA PHE A 710 -12.16 2.54 1.55
C PHE A 710 -13.65 2.63 1.17
N TRP A 711 -14.05 1.77 0.24
CA TRP A 711 -15.44 1.60 -0.22
C TRP A 711 -16.32 0.93 0.81
#